data_AF-A0A5P9J4H9-F1
#
_entry.id   AF-A0A5P9J4H9-F1
#
_cell.length_a   1.000
_cell.length_b   1.000
_cell.length_c   1.000
_cell.angle_alpha   90.00
_cell.angle_beta   90.00
_cell.angle_gamma   90.00
#
_symmetry.space_group_name_H-M   'P 1'
#
loop_
_entity.id
_entity.type
_entity.pdbx_description
1 polymer ?
#
loop_
_entity_poly.entity_id
_entity_poly.type
_entity_poly.pdbx_seq_one_letter_code
_entity_poly.pdbx_strand_id
1 'polypeptide(L)'
;MVVALVVTGLIAQPTKAVAPTHFEQSIAFYYGEVDSVRELISYQRVVVSPQQLSKRQLQQLKNANTQVYAYLSVGEYLGVDTRLLDAASIGRNSAWQAEIMDAASPVWRQHLQQQTERYQRQGFSGVFLDTLDSYQLALPREQHASQQQALVSLIDSIATSLPVMLNRGFELVDKLAQPPQAVVAESLMYGFDITNNDYTRQSDSDIQWLRTKLEHIEDLGIEAIVIDYLPAGVEARVAAAKEIAALGFTPYVSDGLLQQFGVSLHYPVRRRVLGVYDSSVVLKKQSACHKYLATLIEYQGYVPQCVDIRDGRLSQLDLNRFAGVAFWLPQASYQHLDAQQLLLRSISQRPTVIIGELPDDKALLARLGIRENGSYIGALESSGAKLTYPMPHAAPKQFPRYQLMDSRTPALVSINDSQGNTGVGVARMPWGGLFLEPLTVQELIGDRNRWPLEPFAHLMPLFSLAAIPVPDVTTESGLRIVTAHIDGDGFPSVAWLPGRPYAGASILNNVLKKSPLPHTVSVVEAEVAPHGLYPDIASELEEIARQTFALDNVEIASHTFSHPFFWDDRIDAKEKLYGDSLPVPNYTLDYDREVFGSVRYINEHLAPKHKQVEVFLWSGMADPTADVIAKTRQLDLYNVNGGNTYVLNDNYSIAQVYPHLNWYKDGIQVYAAVMNENLYTELWTENYRGFARASETFELLGAPRRLKPVSIYYHMYSGVYPASLGALDHLYDWVEKHELTPLYLSEYAHRARTLYETGVARAIDDDNWHITSTGVKSLRIASNQLPDGDSEGIAGFTPGPDGNYITLVQPRSTLSLSQGDTAAFSNRAYLAKANAVIEHWQWQGERLRFTVLAHRDLQLTLDNVASCQVNKLSDPALTLDKAANQWTIRSSKRGRYHVELHCPGQGQ
;
A
#
# COMPACT_ATOMS: atom_id res chain seq x y z
N MET A 1 31.84 -6.40 -80.64
CA MET A 1 33.04 -6.68 -79.84
C MET A 1 32.92 -5.90 -78.55
N VAL A 2 32.57 -6.59 -77.45
CA VAL A 2 32.43 -5.99 -76.12
C VAL A 2 33.60 -6.46 -75.28
N VAL A 3 34.28 -5.50 -74.65
CA VAL A 3 35.50 -5.65 -73.87
C VAL A 3 35.14 -6.09 -72.44
N ALA A 4 35.89 -7.08 -71.94
CA ALA A 4 35.82 -7.62 -70.60
C ALA A 4 36.57 -6.73 -69.59
N LEU A 5 36.05 -6.65 -68.36
CA LEU A 5 36.79 -6.17 -67.20
C LEU A 5 36.66 -7.17 -66.05
N VAL A 6 37.81 -7.50 -65.48
CA VAL A 6 38.05 -8.41 -64.35
C VAL A 6 37.77 -7.67 -63.03
N VAL A 7 37.13 -8.34 -62.06
CA VAL A 7 37.10 -7.90 -60.66
C VAL A 7 37.57 -9.05 -59.76
N THR A 8 38.61 -8.75 -58.99
CA THR A 8 39.25 -9.57 -57.96
C THR A 8 38.43 -9.55 -56.66
N GLY A 9 38.19 -10.73 -56.07
CA GLY A 9 37.50 -10.87 -54.78
C GLY A 9 38.44 -10.79 -53.58
N LEU A 10 38.11 -9.94 -52.61
CA LEU A 10 38.57 -10.04 -51.22
C LEU A 10 37.50 -10.76 -50.40
N ILE A 11 37.88 -11.83 -49.70
CA ILE A 11 37.04 -12.53 -48.73
C ILE A 11 37.24 -11.83 -47.38
N ALA A 12 36.24 -11.05 -46.94
CA ALA A 12 36.13 -10.59 -45.57
C ALA A 12 35.36 -11.65 -44.75
N GLN A 13 35.95 -12.14 -43.66
CA GLN A 13 35.23 -12.96 -42.69
C GLN A 13 34.25 -12.07 -41.91
N PRO A 14 33.00 -12.50 -41.68
CA PRO A 14 32.08 -11.75 -40.86
C PRO A 14 32.47 -11.90 -39.39
N THR A 15 32.96 -10.82 -38.78
CA THR A 15 32.93 -10.66 -37.32
C THR A 15 31.47 -10.68 -36.90
N LYS A 16 31.03 -11.76 -36.24
CA LYS A 16 29.75 -11.77 -35.53
C LYS A 16 29.83 -10.71 -34.44
N ALA A 17 29.16 -9.57 -34.64
CA ALA A 17 28.82 -8.69 -33.55
C ALA A 17 27.92 -9.49 -32.60
N VAL A 18 28.41 -9.76 -31.39
CA VAL A 18 27.58 -10.22 -30.27
C VAL A 18 26.67 -9.04 -29.95
N ALA A 19 25.36 -9.21 -30.08
CA ALA A 19 24.42 -8.18 -29.63
C ALA A 19 24.63 -7.99 -28.12
N PRO A 20 24.65 -6.76 -27.60
CA PRO A 20 24.81 -6.52 -26.17
C PRO A 20 23.76 -7.33 -25.40
N THR A 21 24.21 -8.11 -24.42
CA THR A 21 23.33 -8.76 -23.46
C THR A 21 22.69 -7.67 -22.60
N HIS A 22 21.50 -7.22 -23.01
CA HIS A 22 20.72 -6.29 -22.19
C HIS A 22 20.23 -7.03 -20.95
N PHE A 23 20.71 -6.60 -19.79
CA PHE A 23 20.18 -7.04 -18.49
C PHE A 23 18.90 -6.25 -18.22
N GLU A 24 17.77 -6.94 -18.12
CA GLU A 24 16.44 -6.31 -18.06
C GLU A 24 15.96 -5.98 -16.64
N GLN A 25 16.81 -6.17 -15.62
CA GLN A 25 16.39 -6.03 -14.22
C GLN A 25 16.74 -4.67 -13.63
N SER A 26 15.73 -3.92 -13.20
CA SER A 26 15.90 -2.70 -12.39
C SER A 26 16.60 -2.98 -11.05
N ILE A 27 17.41 -2.02 -10.60
CA ILE A 27 18.09 -2.06 -9.29
C ILE A 27 18.04 -0.69 -8.60
N ALA A 28 17.94 -0.69 -7.27
CA ALA A 28 18.09 0.52 -6.46
C ALA A 28 19.18 0.36 -5.39
N PHE A 29 19.90 1.45 -5.13
CA PHE A 29 20.79 1.59 -3.98
C PHE A 29 20.18 2.62 -3.03
N TYR A 30 19.87 2.20 -1.81
CA TYR A 30 19.16 3.03 -0.85
C TYR A 30 19.75 2.89 0.56
N TYR A 31 20.36 3.97 1.04
CA TYR A 31 20.97 4.08 2.36
C TYR A 31 20.25 5.09 3.27
N GLY A 32 19.01 5.46 2.94
CA GLY A 32 18.13 6.27 3.78
C GLY A 32 17.30 5.46 4.78
N GLU A 33 16.56 6.13 5.66
CA GLU A 33 15.63 5.46 6.57
C GLU A 33 14.47 4.80 5.81
N VAL A 34 14.28 3.49 5.98
CA VAL A 34 13.14 2.77 5.39
C VAL A 34 11.95 2.79 6.34
N ASP A 35 11.04 3.75 6.15
CA ASP A 35 9.77 3.79 6.90
C ASP A 35 8.76 2.72 6.42
N SER A 36 8.82 2.33 5.14
CA SER A 36 7.94 1.36 4.49
C SER A 36 8.61 0.86 3.21
N VAL A 37 8.26 -0.36 2.77
CA VAL A 37 8.82 -0.95 1.55
C VAL A 37 8.19 -0.45 0.25
N ARG A 38 7.13 0.36 0.33
CA ARG A 38 6.25 0.72 -0.82
C ARG A 38 6.96 1.27 -2.06
N GLU A 39 8.06 2.02 -1.91
CA GLU A 39 8.86 2.47 -3.05
C GLU A 39 9.89 1.41 -3.49
N LEU A 40 10.48 0.68 -2.53
CA LEU A 40 11.53 -0.31 -2.80
C LEU A 40 11.02 -1.52 -3.58
N ILE A 41 9.78 -1.94 -3.37
CA ILE A 41 9.17 -3.07 -4.11
C ILE A 41 9.03 -2.79 -5.62
N SER A 42 9.08 -1.52 -6.04
CA SER A 42 9.02 -1.13 -7.46
C SER A 42 10.27 -1.55 -8.24
N TYR A 43 11.39 -1.82 -7.57
CA TYR A 43 12.61 -2.33 -8.19
C TYR A 43 12.67 -3.86 -8.06
N GLN A 44 13.25 -4.54 -9.04
CA GLN A 44 13.46 -5.99 -8.98
C GLN A 44 14.58 -6.36 -8.01
N ARG A 45 15.58 -5.49 -7.86
CA ARG A 45 16.73 -5.65 -6.97
C ARG A 45 16.94 -4.40 -6.12
N VAL A 46 17.33 -4.58 -4.87
CA VAL A 46 17.59 -3.45 -3.96
C VAL A 46 18.83 -3.75 -3.12
N VAL A 47 19.76 -2.81 -3.09
CA VAL A 47 20.91 -2.77 -2.19
C VAL A 47 20.61 -1.81 -1.05
N VAL A 48 20.75 -2.28 0.20
CA VAL A 48 20.45 -1.49 1.40
C VAL A 48 21.51 -1.67 2.48
N SER A 49 21.58 -0.72 3.41
CA SER A 49 22.27 -0.95 4.68
C SER A 49 21.45 -1.92 5.53
N PRO A 50 21.98 -3.09 5.95
CA PRO A 50 21.20 -4.15 6.60
C PRO A 50 20.48 -3.73 7.89
N GLN A 51 21.01 -2.72 8.59
CA GLN A 51 20.44 -2.17 9.83
C GLN A 51 19.18 -1.32 9.59
N GLN A 52 18.92 -0.90 8.35
CA GLN A 52 17.78 -0.04 8.00
C GLN A 52 16.50 -0.83 7.71
N LEU A 53 16.58 -2.14 7.53
CA LEU A 53 15.42 -3.01 7.31
C LEU A 53 15.09 -3.83 8.55
N SER A 54 13.83 -3.76 8.96
CA SER A 54 13.26 -4.77 9.87
C SER A 54 13.10 -6.12 9.17
N LYS A 55 13.06 -7.22 9.96
CA LYS A 55 12.75 -8.57 9.44
C LYS A 55 11.45 -8.61 8.63
N ARG A 56 10.44 -7.85 9.07
CA ARG A 56 9.15 -7.74 8.39
C ARG A 56 9.31 -7.10 7.01
N GLN A 57 9.98 -5.95 6.92
CA GLN A 57 10.18 -5.26 5.65
C GLN A 57 10.98 -6.13 4.67
N LEU A 58 12.01 -6.84 5.15
CA LEU A 58 12.73 -7.81 4.34
C LEU A 58 11.82 -8.93 3.82
N GLN A 59 10.93 -9.47 4.66
CA GLN A 59 9.96 -10.48 4.23
C GLN A 59 8.93 -9.91 3.22
N GLN A 60 8.48 -8.67 3.39
CA GLN A 60 7.57 -8.02 2.44
C GLN A 60 8.23 -7.83 1.06
N LEU A 61 9.50 -7.43 1.02
CA LEU A 61 10.27 -7.34 -0.23
C LEU A 61 10.39 -8.71 -0.91
N LYS A 62 10.64 -9.78 -0.15
CA LYS A 62 10.67 -11.15 -0.68
C LYS A 62 9.32 -11.61 -1.24
N ASN A 63 8.24 -11.37 -0.50
CA ASN A 63 6.89 -11.70 -0.94
C ASN A 63 6.50 -10.94 -2.22
N ALA A 64 7.09 -9.77 -2.44
CA ALA A 64 6.98 -8.98 -3.67
C ALA A 64 7.94 -9.45 -4.79
N ASN A 65 8.63 -10.58 -4.63
CA ASN A 65 9.69 -11.06 -5.53
C ASN A 65 10.76 -9.99 -5.80
N THR A 66 11.22 -9.30 -4.74
CA THR A 66 12.35 -8.37 -4.78
C THR A 66 13.59 -9.04 -4.19
N GLN A 67 14.69 -9.03 -4.94
CA GLN A 67 15.97 -9.51 -4.43
C GLN A 67 16.62 -8.40 -3.59
N VAL A 68 17.03 -8.73 -2.36
CA VAL A 68 17.60 -7.74 -1.43
C VAL A 68 19.05 -8.07 -1.14
N TYR A 69 19.94 -7.14 -1.43
CA TYR A 69 21.38 -7.26 -1.26
C TYR A 69 21.82 -6.41 -0.07
N ALA A 70 22.64 -7.00 0.79
CA ALA A 70 23.21 -6.32 1.95
C ALA A 70 24.50 -5.58 1.56
N TYR A 71 24.57 -4.28 1.84
CA TYR A 71 25.83 -3.53 1.78
C TYR A 71 26.86 -4.13 2.75
N LEU A 72 28.08 -4.34 2.27
CA LEU A 72 29.22 -4.84 3.03
C LEU A 72 30.51 -4.15 2.58
N SER A 73 31.07 -3.28 3.41
CA SER A 73 32.41 -2.72 3.19
C SER A 73 33.48 -3.78 3.47
N VAL A 74 34.29 -4.13 2.46
CA VAL A 74 35.28 -5.22 2.54
C VAL A 74 36.69 -4.69 2.81
N GLY A 75 37.03 -3.52 2.25
CA GLY A 75 38.34 -2.89 2.45
C GLY A 75 38.40 -1.94 3.65
N GLU A 76 37.26 -1.55 4.22
CA GLU A 76 37.19 -0.57 5.30
C GLU A 76 36.26 -0.98 6.44
N TYR A 77 36.64 -0.64 7.67
CA TYR A 77 35.83 -0.78 8.87
C TYR A 77 35.30 0.58 9.35
N LEU A 78 33.97 0.68 9.43
CA LEU A 78 33.22 1.89 9.82
C LEU A 78 32.70 1.84 11.28
N GLY A 79 33.07 0.81 12.06
CA GLY A 79 32.54 0.61 13.40
C GLY A 79 33.26 1.41 14.50
N VAL A 80 32.55 1.66 15.61
CA VAL A 80 33.01 2.53 16.70
C VAL A 80 33.96 1.82 17.69
N ASP A 81 33.89 0.49 17.80
CA ASP A 81 34.79 -0.30 18.66
C ASP A 81 35.83 -1.04 17.82
N THR A 82 36.97 -0.39 17.59
CA THR A 82 38.07 -0.95 16.79
C THR A 82 38.96 -1.90 17.57
N ARG A 83 38.79 -2.04 18.90
CA ARG A 83 39.77 -2.72 19.78
C ARG A 83 40.03 -4.19 19.42
N LEU A 84 39.06 -4.87 18.81
CA LEU A 84 39.20 -6.25 18.35
C LEU A 84 39.78 -6.37 16.93
N LEU A 85 39.82 -5.28 16.18
CA LEU A 85 40.22 -5.21 14.77
C LEU A 85 41.42 -4.30 14.52
N ASP A 86 41.93 -3.57 15.52
CA ASP A 86 43.10 -2.69 15.40
C ASP A 86 44.31 -3.40 14.78
N ALA A 87 44.52 -4.67 15.14
CA ALA A 87 45.61 -5.50 14.61
C ALA A 87 45.49 -5.82 13.10
N ALA A 88 44.34 -5.52 12.50
CA ALA A 88 44.06 -5.71 11.08
C ALA A 88 44.00 -4.37 10.31
N SER A 89 44.15 -3.22 10.96
CA SER A 89 44.21 -1.92 10.29
C SER A 89 45.58 -1.69 9.67
N ILE A 90 45.60 -1.23 8.41
CA ILE A 90 46.80 -0.89 7.63
C ILE A 90 46.87 0.60 7.27
N GLY A 91 45.83 1.36 7.60
CA GLY A 91 45.77 2.80 7.32
C GLY A 91 44.39 3.37 7.66
N ARG A 92 44.19 4.66 7.37
CA ARG A 92 42.92 5.34 7.66
C ARG A 92 42.48 6.19 6.48
N ASN A 93 41.21 6.09 6.13
CA ASN A 93 40.56 6.95 5.15
C ASN A 93 39.93 8.16 5.88
N SER A 94 40.56 9.33 5.77
CA SER A 94 40.10 10.54 6.45
C SER A 94 38.79 11.11 5.90
N ALA A 95 38.45 10.84 4.64
CA ALA A 95 37.22 11.33 4.03
C ALA A 95 35.97 10.68 4.65
N TRP A 96 36.06 9.38 4.93
CA TRP A 96 34.95 8.57 5.47
C TRP A 96 35.10 8.19 6.93
N GLN A 97 36.19 8.64 7.58
CA GLN A 97 36.52 8.30 8.97
C GLN A 97 36.56 6.79 9.24
N ALA A 98 37.08 6.03 8.27
CA ALA A 98 37.12 4.57 8.29
C ALA A 98 38.55 4.05 8.39
N GLU A 99 38.72 2.89 9.05
CA GLU A 99 39.99 2.17 9.10
C GLU A 99 40.12 1.27 7.88
N ILE A 100 41.25 1.34 7.17
CA ILE A 100 41.54 0.53 5.98
C ILE A 100 42.12 -0.81 6.46
N MET A 101 41.55 -1.92 6.00
CA MET A 101 41.79 -3.24 6.57
C MET A 101 42.68 -4.13 5.68
N ASP A 102 43.55 -4.92 6.32
CA ASP A 102 44.33 -5.99 5.66
C ASP A 102 43.42 -7.16 5.28
N ALA A 103 43.32 -7.44 3.97
CA ALA A 103 42.50 -8.53 3.47
C ALA A 103 43.11 -9.90 3.78
N ALA A 104 44.39 -10.00 4.14
CA ALA A 104 45.05 -11.23 4.58
C ALA A 104 44.83 -11.52 6.07
N SER A 105 44.38 -10.54 6.86
CA SER A 105 44.20 -10.70 8.32
C SER A 105 43.14 -11.75 8.67
N PRO A 106 43.47 -12.79 9.45
CA PRO A 106 42.51 -13.83 9.85
C PRO A 106 41.32 -13.28 10.63
N VAL A 107 41.54 -12.27 11.47
CA VAL A 107 40.48 -11.67 12.30
C VAL A 107 39.49 -10.88 11.42
N TRP A 108 39.99 -10.15 10.42
CA TRP A 108 39.15 -9.42 9.48
C TRP A 108 38.33 -10.36 8.59
N ARG A 109 38.98 -11.41 8.05
CA ARG A 109 38.29 -12.45 7.27
C ARG A 109 37.17 -13.12 8.06
N GLN A 110 37.46 -13.49 9.32
CA GLN A 110 36.47 -14.11 10.19
C GLN A 110 35.28 -13.17 10.46
N HIS A 111 35.54 -11.88 10.67
CA HIS A 111 34.51 -10.87 10.87
C HIS A 111 33.55 -10.79 9.67
N LEU A 112 34.09 -10.65 8.46
CA LEU A 112 33.29 -10.57 7.23
C LEU A 112 32.51 -11.87 6.96
N GLN A 113 33.13 -13.03 7.18
CA GLN A 113 32.45 -14.32 7.03
C GLN A 113 31.26 -14.45 7.98
N GLN A 114 31.43 -14.09 9.26
CA GLN A 114 30.33 -14.10 10.25
C GLN A 114 29.21 -13.13 9.89
N GLN A 115 29.54 -11.96 9.33
CA GLN A 115 28.55 -11.01 8.84
C GLN A 115 27.76 -11.56 7.65
N THR A 116 28.43 -12.12 6.65
CA THR A 116 27.80 -12.73 5.47
C THR A 116 26.87 -13.88 5.86
N GLU A 117 27.32 -14.78 6.75
CA GLU A 117 26.47 -15.87 7.26
C GLU A 117 25.25 -15.34 8.02
N ARG A 118 25.40 -14.23 8.76
CA ARG A 118 24.26 -13.58 9.43
C ARG A 118 23.26 -13.04 8.40
N TYR A 119 23.72 -12.41 7.34
CA TYR A 119 22.85 -11.91 6.27
C TYR A 119 22.15 -13.05 5.54
N GLN A 120 22.85 -14.16 5.28
CA GLN A 120 22.25 -15.37 4.70
C GLN A 120 21.14 -15.92 5.59
N ARG A 121 21.35 -16.01 6.92
CA ARG A 121 20.33 -16.45 7.88
C ARG A 121 19.14 -15.50 8.01
N GLN A 122 19.36 -14.20 7.83
CA GLN A 122 18.28 -13.21 7.73
C GLN A 122 17.54 -13.32 6.37
N GLY A 123 18.19 -13.95 5.40
CA GLY A 123 17.69 -14.28 4.08
C GLY A 123 17.85 -13.15 3.07
N PHE A 124 18.93 -12.37 3.16
CA PHE A 124 19.36 -11.54 2.04
C PHE A 124 19.65 -12.42 0.81
N SER A 125 19.38 -11.89 -0.38
CA SER A 125 19.60 -12.57 -1.67
C SER A 125 21.07 -12.57 -2.10
N GLY A 126 21.86 -11.62 -1.58
CA GLY A 126 23.28 -11.47 -1.88
C GLY A 126 23.93 -10.35 -1.05
N VAL A 127 25.18 -10.04 -1.36
CA VAL A 127 25.93 -8.94 -0.75
C VAL A 127 26.52 -8.02 -1.82
N PHE A 128 26.52 -6.71 -1.55
CA PHE A 128 27.20 -5.70 -2.35
C PHE A 128 28.49 -5.31 -1.64
N LEU A 129 29.63 -5.65 -2.26
CA LEU A 129 30.96 -5.52 -1.69
C LEU A 129 31.57 -4.19 -2.10
N ASP A 130 31.84 -3.34 -1.11
CA ASP A 130 32.38 -2.00 -1.32
C ASP A 130 33.84 -1.88 -0.85
N THR A 131 34.47 -0.75 -1.15
CA THR A 131 35.83 -0.34 -0.72
C THR A 131 36.95 -1.29 -1.17
N LEU A 132 36.76 -1.95 -2.31
CA LEU A 132 37.70 -2.92 -2.87
C LEU A 132 39.03 -2.31 -3.35
N ASP A 133 39.10 -0.99 -3.48
CA ASP A 133 40.27 -0.21 -3.92
C ASP A 133 40.94 0.61 -2.78
N SER A 134 40.38 0.63 -1.57
CA SER A 134 40.87 1.48 -0.45
C SER A 134 42.31 1.19 -0.02
N TYR A 135 42.81 -0.03 -0.24
CA TYR A 135 44.20 -0.37 0.05
C TYR A 135 45.22 0.49 -0.70
N GLN A 136 44.82 1.07 -1.84
CA GLN A 136 45.71 1.94 -2.63
C GLN A 136 46.05 3.25 -1.90
N LEU A 137 45.21 3.67 -0.94
CA LEU A 137 45.45 4.84 -0.09
C LEU A 137 46.43 4.56 1.05
N ALA A 138 46.52 3.30 1.49
CA ALA A 138 47.30 2.90 2.67
C ALA A 138 48.65 2.26 2.30
N LEU A 139 48.70 1.50 1.20
CA LEU A 139 49.86 0.68 0.85
C LEU A 139 50.64 1.26 -0.34
N PRO A 140 51.97 1.10 -0.36
CA PRO A 140 52.77 1.43 -1.54
C PRO A 140 52.52 0.42 -2.67
N ARG A 141 52.79 0.81 -3.91
CA ARG A 141 52.44 0.04 -5.12
C ARG A 141 53.02 -1.37 -5.13
N GLU A 142 54.21 -1.60 -4.57
CA GLU A 142 54.82 -2.93 -4.50
C GLU A 142 54.03 -3.94 -3.65
N GLN A 143 53.17 -3.48 -2.73
CA GLN A 143 52.36 -4.34 -1.87
C GLN A 143 50.96 -4.60 -2.43
N HIS A 144 50.52 -3.84 -3.45
CA HIS A 144 49.18 -3.92 -4.03
C HIS A 144 48.85 -5.33 -4.53
N ALA A 145 49.78 -6.00 -5.22
CA ALA A 145 49.55 -7.34 -5.76
C ALA A 145 49.22 -8.38 -4.66
N SER A 146 49.89 -8.29 -3.50
CA SER A 146 49.64 -9.21 -2.38
C SER A 146 48.26 -8.98 -1.74
N GLN A 147 47.87 -7.72 -1.57
CA GLN A 147 46.55 -7.35 -1.06
C GLN A 147 45.44 -7.73 -2.05
N GLN A 148 45.65 -7.52 -3.36
CA GLN A 148 44.70 -7.94 -4.40
C GLN A 148 44.49 -9.46 -4.38
N GLN A 149 45.56 -10.26 -4.25
CA GLN A 149 45.44 -11.71 -4.14
C GLN A 149 44.67 -12.13 -2.88
N ALA A 150 44.91 -11.43 -1.76
CA ALA A 150 44.16 -11.65 -0.53
C ALA A 150 42.67 -11.30 -0.70
N LEU A 151 42.34 -10.17 -1.35
CA LEU A 151 40.97 -9.76 -1.66
C LEU A 151 40.26 -10.77 -2.57
N VAL A 152 40.90 -11.24 -3.64
CA VAL A 152 40.35 -12.28 -4.53
C VAL A 152 39.93 -13.52 -3.72
N SER A 153 40.85 -14.06 -2.90
CA SER A 153 40.56 -15.22 -2.06
C SER A 153 39.44 -14.97 -1.03
N LEU A 154 39.35 -13.75 -0.50
CA LEU A 154 38.31 -13.37 0.46
C LEU A 154 36.95 -13.25 -0.24
N ILE A 155 36.88 -12.61 -1.41
CA ILE A 155 35.65 -12.49 -2.21
C ILE A 155 35.17 -13.88 -2.62
N ASP A 156 36.05 -14.75 -3.11
CA ASP A 156 35.69 -16.14 -3.46
C ASP A 156 35.13 -16.90 -2.24
N SER A 157 35.69 -16.67 -1.04
CA SER A 157 35.16 -17.24 0.21
C SER A 157 33.76 -16.72 0.52
N ILE A 158 33.52 -15.42 0.40
CA ILE A 158 32.20 -14.81 0.62
C ILE A 158 31.18 -15.33 -0.40
N ALA A 159 31.59 -15.43 -1.67
CA ALA A 159 30.77 -15.91 -2.77
C ALA A 159 30.27 -17.36 -2.59
N THR A 160 30.96 -18.17 -1.79
CA THR A 160 30.46 -19.52 -1.40
C THR A 160 29.18 -19.46 -0.57
N SER A 161 28.94 -18.37 0.16
CA SER A 161 27.81 -18.22 1.09
C SER A 161 26.66 -17.44 0.48
N LEU A 162 26.96 -16.36 -0.24
CA LEU A 162 25.97 -15.48 -0.88
C LEU A 162 26.51 -14.97 -2.22
N PRO A 163 25.65 -14.82 -3.24
CA PRO A 163 26.02 -14.12 -4.47
C PRO A 163 26.56 -12.71 -4.19
N VAL A 164 27.57 -12.30 -4.95
CA VAL A 164 28.28 -11.02 -4.75
C VAL A 164 28.08 -10.07 -5.92
N MET A 165 27.90 -8.79 -5.60
CA MET A 165 28.07 -7.66 -6.51
C MET A 165 29.29 -6.86 -6.03
N LEU A 166 30.11 -6.35 -6.94
CA LEU A 166 31.32 -5.61 -6.58
C LEU A 166 31.13 -4.13 -6.88
N ASN A 167 31.49 -3.23 -5.96
CA ASN A 167 31.75 -1.85 -6.33
C ASN A 167 33.18 -1.76 -6.90
N ARG A 168 33.29 -1.48 -8.20
CA ARG A 168 34.55 -1.48 -8.95
C ARG A 168 35.26 -2.84 -8.85
N GLY A 169 36.50 -2.87 -8.34
CA GLY A 169 37.32 -4.07 -8.27
C GLY A 169 37.83 -4.56 -9.63
N PHE A 170 38.03 -3.64 -10.59
CA PHE A 170 38.46 -3.98 -11.96
C PHE A 170 39.78 -4.76 -12.03
N GLU A 171 40.68 -4.60 -11.05
CA GLU A 171 41.95 -5.34 -10.98
C GLU A 171 41.79 -6.78 -10.43
N LEU A 172 40.60 -7.10 -9.91
CA LEU A 172 40.28 -8.34 -9.21
C LEU A 172 39.41 -9.29 -10.05
N VAL A 173 38.47 -8.73 -10.83
CA VAL A 173 37.38 -9.49 -11.48
C VAL A 173 37.86 -10.67 -12.31
N ASP A 174 38.91 -10.49 -13.13
CA ASP A 174 39.46 -11.54 -14.00
C ASP A 174 40.10 -12.72 -13.23
N LYS A 175 40.36 -12.53 -11.93
CA LYS A 175 41.07 -13.49 -11.08
C LYS A 175 40.14 -14.27 -10.15
N LEU A 176 38.86 -13.91 -10.08
CA LEU A 176 37.89 -14.57 -9.21
C LEU A 176 37.59 -15.99 -9.71
N ALA A 177 37.51 -16.93 -8.79
CA ALA A 177 37.12 -18.31 -9.12
C ALA A 177 35.62 -18.39 -9.46
N GLN A 178 34.80 -17.53 -8.85
CA GLN A 178 33.38 -17.38 -9.18
C GLN A 178 33.11 -15.97 -9.71
N PRO A 179 32.53 -15.83 -10.92
CA PRO A 179 32.20 -14.51 -11.44
C PRO A 179 31.15 -13.83 -10.56
N PRO A 180 31.28 -12.53 -10.26
CA PRO A 180 30.25 -11.79 -9.54
C PRO A 180 28.98 -11.69 -10.40
N GLN A 181 27.84 -11.45 -9.77
CA GLN A 181 26.58 -11.24 -10.50
C GLN A 181 26.60 -9.93 -11.30
N ALA A 182 27.23 -8.90 -10.73
CA ALA A 182 27.38 -7.60 -11.35
C ALA A 182 28.61 -6.87 -10.81
N VAL A 183 29.12 -5.93 -11.60
CA VAL A 183 30.09 -4.91 -11.18
C VAL A 183 29.43 -3.54 -11.30
N VAL A 184 29.49 -2.77 -10.22
CA VAL A 184 28.93 -1.44 -10.08
C VAL A 184 30.05 -0.41 -10.21
N ALA A 185 29.76 0.75 -10.79
CA ALA A 185 30.69 1.88 -10.82
C ALA A 185 30.03 3.21 -10.45
N GLU A 186 30.77 4.02 -9.70
CA GLU A 186 30.43 5.37 -9.24
C GLU A 186 31.56 6.33 -9.68
N SER A 187 31.34 7.34 -10.51
CA SER A 187 30.19 7.62 -11.39
C SER A 187 30.65 7.69 -12.84
N LEU A 188 29.79 7.41 -13.82
CA LEU A 188 30.13 7.49 -15.25
C LEU A 188 30.08 8.92 -15.78
N MET A 189 28.92 9.59 -15.74
CA MET A 189 28.74 10.91 -16.35
C MET A 189 28.53 12.00 -15.30
N TYR A 190 27.75 11.70 -14.27
CA TYR A 190 27.34 12.66 -13.24
C TYR A 190 27.82 12.20 -11.87
N GLY A 191 28.84 12.89 -11.36
CA GLY A 191 29.43 12.66 -10.05
C GLY A 191 28.85 13.56 -8.96
N PHE A 192 29.16 13.20 -7.71
CA PHE A 192 28.84 13.98 -6.54
C PHE A 192 30.10 14.22 -5.71
N ASP A 193 30.37 15.49 -5.41
CA ASP A 193 31.43 15.89 -4.49
C ASP A 193 30.84 16.04 -3.08
N ILE A 194 31.11 15.04 -2.24
CA ILE A 194 30.64 15.03 -0.85
C ILE A 194 31.22 16.17 0.00
N THR A 195 32.42 16.66 -0.33
CA THR A 195 33.10 17.70 0.45
C THR A 195 32.42 19.05 0.25
N ASN A 196 32.06 19.35 -1.00
CA ASN A 196 31.41 20.60 -1.37
C ASN A 196 29.88 20.49 -1.45
N ASN A 197 29.33 19.27 -1.30
CA ASN A 197 27.90 18.95 -1.48
C ASN A 197 27.38 19.44 -2.84
N ASP A 198 28.13 19.15 -3.90
CA ASP A 198 27.88 19.65 -5.26
C ASP A 198 27.83 18.52 -6.30
N TYR A 199 27.07 18.73 -7.37
CA TYR A 199 26.91 17.79 -8.48
C TYR A 199 27.77 18.22 -9.66
N THR A 200 28.59 17.30 -10.19
CA THR A 200 29.57 17.60 -11.23
C THR A 200 29.42 16.68 -12.43
N ARG A 201 29.76 17.14 -13.63
CA ARG A 201 29.90 16.27 -14.79
C ARG A 201 31.35 15.78 -14.90
N GLN A 202 31.52 14.49 -15.15
CA GLN A 202 32.82 13.88 -15.38
C GLN A 202 33.48 14.41 -16.67
N SER A 203 34.82 14.37 -16.71
CA SER A 203 35.56 14.74 -17.91
C SER A 203 35.42 13.67 -19.00
N ASP A 204 35.55 14.04 -20.27
CA ASP A 204 35.45 13.07 -21.38
C ASP A 204 36.51 11.96 -21.27
N SER A 205 37.68 12.26 -20.70
CA SER A 205 38.71 11.25 -20.42
C SER A 205 38.30 10.26 -19.34
N ASP A 206 37.65 10.71 -18.26
CA ASP A 206 37.22 9.84 -17.17
C ASP A 206 36.02 8.98 -17.61
N ILE A 207 35.09 9.58 -18.37
CA ILE A 207 33.98 8.85 -19.01
C ILE A 207 34.52 7.74 -19.90
N GLN A 208 35.47 8.05 -20.79
CA GLN A 208 36.03 7.05 -21.71
C GLN A 208 36.82 5.97 -20.96
N TRP A 209 37.58 6.34 -19.92
CA TRP A 209 38.31 5.39 -19.10
C TRP A 209 37.37 4.40 -18.41
N LEU A 210 36.34 4.91 -17.71
CA LEU A 210 35.42 4.06 -16.97
C LEU A 210 34.54 3.23 -17.91
N ARG A 211 34.09 3.81 -19.02
CA ARG A 211 33.37 3.07 -20.07
C ARG A 211 34.18 1.89 -20.58
N THR A 212 35.47 2.06 -20.86
CA THR A 212 36.35 0.97 -21.32
C THR A 212 36.45 -0.15 -20.28
N LYS A 213 36.43 0.19 -18.98
CA LYS A 213 36.42 -0.80 -17.90
C LYS A 213 35.10 -1.57 -17.84
N LEU A 214 33.97 -0.88 -17.99
CA LEU A 214 32.64 -1.48 -17.96
C LEU A 214 32.37 -2.35 -19.21
N GLU A 215 32.82 -1.93 -20.39
CA GLU A 215 32.77 -2.75 -21.61
C GLU A 215 33.55 -4.06 -21.42
N HIS A 216 34.73 -4.02 -20.76
CA HIS A 216 35.46 -5.24 -20.40
C HIS A 216 34.68 -6.14 -19.43
N ILE A 217 33.91 -5.57 -18.49
CA ILE A 217 33.03 -6.37 -17.62
C ILE A 217 31.96 -7.10 -18.42
N GLU A 218 31.32 -6.42 -19.38
CA GLU A 218 30.32 -7.03 -20.26
C GLU A 218 30.92 -8.12 -21.17
N ASP A 219 32.16 -7.93 -21.65
CA ASP A 219 32.91 -8.94 -22.43
C ASP A 219 33.14 -10.24 -21.64
N LEU A 220 33.18 -10.16 -20.29
CA LEU A 220 33.24 -11.32 -19.40
C LEU A 220 31.87 -11.98 -19.15
N GLY A 221 30.79 -11.43 -19.71
CA GLY A 221 29.41 -11.87 -19.49
C GLY A 221 28.84 -11.48 -18.12
N ILE A 222 29.45 -10.48 -17.47
CA ILE A 222 29.02 -9.95 -16.16
C ILE A 222 28.24 -8.66 -16.40
N GLU A 223 27.19 -8.42 -15.61
CA GLU A 223 26.42 -7.18 -15.70
C GLU A 223 27.23 -5.97 -15.20
N ALA A 224 27.25 -4.90 -16.00
CA ALA A 224 27.77 -3.60 -15.61
C ALA A 224 26.63 -2.67 -15.14
N ILE A 225 26.74 -2.16 -13.92
CA ILE A 225 25.77 -1.23 -13.30
C ILE A 225 26.45 0.11 -13.05
N VAL A 226 25.78 1.22 -13.37
CA VAL A 226 26.29 2.57 -13.15
C VAL A 226 25.41 3.30 -12.16
N ILE A 227 26.03 3.84 -11.11
CA ILE A 227 25.39 4.78 -10.19
C ILE A 227 25.89 6.19 -10.52
N ASP A 228 24.96 7.04 -10.93
CA ASP A 228 25.20 8.45 -11.22
C ASP A 228 24.36 9.34 -10.30
N TYR A 229 24.79 10.58 -10.09
CA TYR A 229 24.18 11.46 -9.10
C TYR A 229 23.64 12.74 -9.74
N LEU A 230 22.36 13.00 -9.50
CA LEU A 230 21.68 14.23 -9.91
C LEU A 230 20.70 14.69 -8.82
N PRO A 231 20.36 15.99 -8.77
CA PRO A 231 19.27 16.50 -7.93
C PRO A 231 17.92 15.77 -8.16
N ALA A 232 16.94 15.99 -7.28
CA ALA A 232 15.66 15.25 -7.21
C ALA A 232 14.70 15.35 -8.43
N GLY A 233 15.10 16.03 -9.51
CA GLY A 233 14.31 16.16 -10.74
C GLY A 233 14.20 14.84 -11.48
N VAL A 234 12.97 14.32 -11.64
CA VAL A 234 12.76 12.98 -12.23
C VAL A 234 13.09 12.98 -13.72
N GLU A 235 12.78 14.06 -14.44
CA GLU A 235 13.00 14.20 -15.87
C GLU A 235 14.51 14.15 -16.21
N ALA A 236 15.32 14.87 -15.43
CA ALA A 236 16.78 14.86 -15.60
C ALA A 236 17.39 13.49 -15.25
N ARG A 237 16.91 12.85 -14.17
CA ARG A 237 17.35 11.50 -13.80
C ARG A 237 16.98 10.44 -14.83
N VAL A 238 15.77 10.54 -15.41
CA VAL A 238 15.33 9.66 -16.51
C VAL A 238 16.19 9.88 -17.77
N ALA A 239 16.51 11.12 -18.13
CA ALA A 239 17.38 11.40 -19.26
C ALA A 239 18.77 10.79 -19.07
N ALA A 240 19.40 10.99 -17.91
CA ALA A 240 20.68 10.39 -17.58
C ALA A 240 20.64 8.85 -17.57
N ALA A 241 19.58 8.26 -17.00
CA ALA A 241 19.39 6.81 -17.00
C ALA A 241 19.27 6.23 -18.42
N LYS A 242 18.59 6.94 -19.34
CA LYS A 242 18.52 6.56 -20.76
C LYS A 242 19.87 6.62 -21.45
N GLU A 243 20.66 7.67 -21.17
CA GLU A 243 22.01 7.80 -21.74
C GLU A 243 22.92 6.65 -21.29
N ILE A 244 22.85 6.26 -20.02
CA ILE A 244 23.59 5.11 -19.47
C ILE A 244 23.09 3.79 -20.10
N ALA A 245 21.77 3.56 -20.15
CA ALA A 245 21.19 2.34 -20.70
C ALA A 245 21.53 2.16 -22.20
N ALA A 246 21.61 3.26 -22.96
CA ALA A 246 22.01 3.25 -24.36
C ALA A 246 23.48 2.82 -24.58
N LEU A 247 24.31 2.84 -23.53
CA LEU A 247 25.68 2.33 -23.57
C LEU A 247 25.79 0.83 -23.24
N GLY A 248 24.68 0.16 -22.88
CA GLY A 248 24.65 -1.25 -22.48
C GLY A 248 24.48 -1.46 -20.97
N PHE A 249 24.78 -0.45 -20.17
CA PHE A 249 24.86 -0.58 -18.70
C PHE A 249 23.51 -0.37 -18.00
N THR A 250 23.28 -1.09 -16.90
CA THR A 250 22.10 -0.88 -16.05
C THR A 250 22.23 0.41 -15.23
N PRO A 251 21.32 1.39 -15.39
CA PRO A 251 21.43 2.66 -14.68
C PRO A 251 20.83 2.59 -13.26
N TYR A 252 21.39 3.40 -12.37
CA TYR A 252 20.69 3.91 -11.18
C TYR A 252 21.11 5.35 -10.89
N VAL A 253 20.21 6.31 -11.14
CA VAL A 253 20.50 7.74 -10.95
C VAL A 253 19.77 8.28 -9.72
N SER A 254 20.49 8.70 -8.67
CA SER A 254 19.91 9.20 -7.42
C SER A 254 20.58 10.46 -6.87
N ASP A 255 20.29 10.83 -5.63
CA ASP A 255 21.02 11.87 -4.90
C ASP A 255 22.40 11.37 -4.44
N GLY A 256 23.31 12.30 -4.17
CA GLY A 256 24.70 12.01 -3.81
C GLY A 256 24.91 11.14 -2.56
N LEU A 257 23.89 11.01 -1.70
CA LEU A 257 23.94 10.19 -0.47
C LEU A 257 23.08 8.93 -0.55
N LEU A 258 22.43 8.68 -1.70
CA LEU A 258 21.54 7.54 -1.91
C LEU A 258 20.40 7.46 -0.87
N GLN A 259 19.89 8.62 -0.43
CA GLN A 259 18.80 8.73 0.54
C GLN A 259 17.44 8.99 -0.11
N GLN A 260 17.43 9.23 -1.43
CA GLN A 260 16.25 9.35 -2.26
C GLN A 260 16.11 8.12 -3.15
N PHE A 261 14.87 7.83 -3.55
CA PHE A 261 14.60 6.80 -4.54
C PHE A 261 15.02 7.31 -5.94
N GLY A 262 15.97 6.62 -6.55
CA GLY A 262 16.54 6.98 -7.85
C GLY A 262 15.78 6.41 -9.05
N VAL A 263 16.29 6.68 -10.25
CA VAL A 263 15.77 6.14 -11.50
C VAL A 263 16.67 5.00 -11.98
N SER A 264 16.10 3.81 -12.13
CA SER A 264 16.72 2.67 -12.84
C SER A 264 15.97 2.39 -14.13
N LEU A 265 16.09 1.18 -14.70
CA LEU A 265 15.23 0.72 -15.81
C LEU A 265 13.74 0.89 -15.47
N HIS A 266 13.38 0.64 -14.21
CA HIS A 266 12.11 1.03 -13.61
C HIS A 266 12.31 2.01 -12.45
N TYR A 267 11.30 2.84 -12.18
CA TYR A 267 11.33 3.78 -11.05
C TYR A 267 9.93 4.05 -10.48
N PRO A 268 9.82 4.23 -9.15
CA PRO A 268 8.54 4.38 -8.47
C PRO A 268 7.87 5.70 -8.81
N VAL A 269 6.56 5.65 -8.99
CA VAL A 269 5.70 6.84 -9.04
C VAL A 269 5.51 7.37 -7.63
N ARG A 270 5.70 8.68 -7.46
CA ARG A 270 5.42 9.35 -6.18
C ARG A 270 3.92 9.29 -5.90
N ARG A 271 3.53 8.49 -4.92
CA ARG A 271 2.12 8.29 -4.54
C ARG A 271 1.74 8.86 -3.19
N ARG A 272 2.69 9.38 -2.40
CA ARG A 272 2.35 9.89 -1.06
C ARG A 272 1.75 11.29 -1.14
N VAL A 273 0.71 11.55 -0.36
CA VAL A 273 0.21 12.90 -0.09
C VAL A 273 0.36 13.18 1.40
N LEU A 274 1.18 14.17 1.73
CA LEU A 274 1.40 14.57 3.11
C LEU A 274 0.19 15.36 3.59
N GLY A 275 -0.39 14.99 4.71
CA GLY A 275 -1.33 15.85 5.43
C GLY A 275 -0.83 16.08 6.85
N VAL A 276 -1.14 17.24 7.41
CA VAL A 276 -0.74 17.59 8.77
C VAL A 276 -1.94 17.69 9.71
N TYR A 277 -1.73 17.36 10.98
CA TYR A 277 -2.70 17.58 12.05
C TYR A 277 -1.97 18.05 13.33
N ASP A 278 -2.73 18.57 14.30
CA ASP A 278 -2.23 19.01 15.59
C ASP A 278 -2.74 18.09 16.71
N SER A 279 -1.86 17.27 17.29
CA SER A 279 -2.24 16.32 18.34
C SER A 279 -2.66 16.96 19.67
N SER A 280 -2.39 18.25 19.88
CA SER A 280 -2.93 18.97 21.05
C SER A 280 -4.41 19.31 20.93
N VAL A 281 -4.92 19.29 19.70
CA VAL A 281 -6.31 19.60 19.40
C VAL A 281 -7.11 18.31 19.21
N VAL A 282 -6.52 17.34 18.50
CA VAL A 282 -7.26 16.18 18.00
C VAL A 282 -6.35 14.96 17.79
N LEU A 283 -6.83 13.77 18.19
CA LEU A 283 -6.14 12.52 17.90
C LEU A 283 -6.04 12.27 16.39
N LYS A 284 -4.97 11.61 15.92
CA LYS A 284 -4.77 11.31 14.49
C LYS A 284 -6.02 10.77 13.80
N LYS A 285 -6.68 9.78 14.42
CA LYS A 285 -7.88 9.11 13.88
C LYS A 285 -9.08 10.04 13.71
N GLN A 286 -9.14 11.09 14.51
CA GLN A 286 -10.20 12.10 14.50
C GLN A 286 -9.83 13.32 13.63
N SER A 287 -8.57 13.44 13.20
CA SER A 287 -8.10 14.56 12.39
C SER A 287 -8.79 14.62 11.02
N ALA A 288 -8.98 15.82 10.49
CA ALA A 288 -9.55 16.02 9.15
C ALA A 288 -8.69 15.38 8.04
N CYS A 289 -7.37 15.32 8.26
CA CYS A 289 -6.45 14.58 7.39
C CYS A 289 -6.85 13.11 7.25
N HIS A 290 -7.10 12.44 8.38
CA HIS A 290 -7.40 11.01 8.38
C HIS A 290 -8.87 10.72 8.05
N LYS A 291 -9.81 11.46 8.65
CA LYS A 291 -11.25 11.18 8.47
C LYS A 291 -11.76 11.50 7.07
N TYR A 292 -11.32 12.62 6.49
CA TYR A 292 -11.94 13.17 5.29
C TYR A 292 -11.00 13.15 4.09
N LEU A 293 -9.78 13.68 4.24
CA LEU A 293 -8.85 13.78 3.12
C LEU A 293 -8.36 12.39 2.68
N ALA A 294 -8.05 11.50 3.62
CA ALA A 294 -7.53 10.16 3.32
C ALA A 294 -8.41 9.37 2.34
N THR A 295 -9.74 9.37 2.53
CA THR A 295 -10.70 8.71 1.62
C THR A 295 -10.58 9.22 0.19
N LEU A 296 -10.41 10.54 0.00
CA LEU A 296 -10.29 11.15 -1.32
C LEU A 296 -8.95 10.80 -1.98
N ILE A 297 -7.87 10.77 -1.20
CA ILE A 297 -6.52 10.42 -1.66
C ILE A 297 -6.45 8.93 -2.06
N GLU A 298 -7.00 8.04 -1.22
CA GLU A 298 -7.10 6.60 -1.49
C GLU A 298 -7.85 6.33 -2.79
N TYR A 299 -9.00 6.99 -2.98
CA TYR A 299 -9.80 6.83 -4.19
C TYR A 299 -9.03 7.18 -5.47
N GLN A 300 -8.11 8.16 -5.42
CA GLN A 300 -7.26 8.53 -6.57
C GLN A 300 -6.05 7.59 -6.76
N GLY A 301 -5.90 6.54 -5.94
CA GLY A 301 -4.76 5.63 -5.97
C GLY A 301 -3.53 6.13 -5.24
N TYR A 302 -3.62 7.27 -4.56
CA TYR A 302 -2.53 7.84 -3.77
C TYR A 302 -2.57 7.34 -2.32
N VAL A 303 -1.50 7.57 -1.57
CA VAL A 303 -1.32 7.13 -0.19
C VAL A 303 -1.33 8.33 0.75
N PRO A 304 -2.36 8.51 1.58
CA PRO A 304 -2.39 9.56 2.57
C PRO A 304 -1.38 9.28 3.69
N GLN A 305 -0.62 10.29 4.08
CA GLN A 305 0.30 10.23 5.20
C GLN A 305 0.04 11.41 6.14
N CYS A 306 -0.74 11.16 7.19
CA CYS A 306 -1.05 12.16 8.21
C CYS A 306 0.05 12.19 9.27
N VAL A 307 0.74 13.33 9.39
CA VAL A 307 1.82 13.57 10.37
C VAL A 307 1.43 14.66 11.35
N ASP A 308 1.92 14.53 12.57
CA ASP A 308 1.69 15.52 13.63
C ASP A 308 2.66 16.69 13.49
N ILE A 309 2.16 17.92 13.61
CA ILE A 309 3.01 19.11 13.64
C ILE A 309 3.89 19.21 14.88
N ARG A 310 3.62 18.39 15.89
CA ARG A 310 4.37 18.32 17.16
C ARG A 310 5.44 17.24 17.21
N ASP A 311 5.60 16.46 16.14
CA ASP A 311 6.57 15.35 16.08
C ASP A 311 8.04 15.82 16.05
N GLY A 312 8.30 17.11 15.86
CA GLY A 312 9.65 17.72 15.86
C GLY A 312 10.55 17.31 14.68
N ARG A 313 10.10 16.38 13.84
CA ARG A 313 10.85 15.84 12.68
C ARG A 313 10.40 16.40 11.33
N LEU A 314 9.42 17.29 11.30
CA LEU A 314 8.90 17.86 10.05
C LEU A 314 9.95 18.63 9.25
N SER A 315 10.90 19.27 9.94
CA SER A 315 12.01 19.99 9.32
C SER A 315 12.94 19.06 8.53
N GLN A 316 13.04 17.79 8.93
CA GLN A 316 13.89 16.77 8.32
C GLN A 316 13.17 15.96 7.23
N LEU A 317 11.86 16.16 7.05
CA LEU A 317 11.08 15.41 6.08
C LEU A 317 11.53 15.72 4.65
N ASP A 318 11.87 14.67 3.90
CA ASP A 318 12.12 14.75 2.46
C ASP A 318 10.80 14.91 1.69
N LEU A 319 10.52 16.15 1.27
CA LEU A 319 9.34 16.47 0.48
C LEU A 319 9.37 15.83 -0.91
N ASN A 320 10.50 15.26 -1.36
CA ASN A 320 10.59 14.59 -2.65
C ASN A 320 9.87 13.24 -2.72
N ARG A 321 9.50 12.68 -1.57
CA ARG A 321 8.70 11.46 -1.46
C ARG A 321 7.21 11.69 -1.73
N PHE A 322 6.78 12.95 -1.73
CA PHE A 322 5.37 13.32 -1.80
C PHE A 322 5.00 13.91 -3.16
N ALA A 323 3.83 13.55 -3.66
CA ALA A 323 3.22 14.15 -4.84
C ALA A 323 2.52 15.48 -4.52
N GLY A 324 2.07 15.65 -3.28
CA GLY A 324 1.46 16.89 -2.80
C GLY A 324 1.41 16.97 -1.28
N VAL A 325 1.11 18.16 -0.77
CA VAL A 325 1.03 18.48 0.66
C VAL A 325 -0.30 19.16 0.97
N ALA A 326 -0.92 18.82 2.09
CA ALA A 326 -2.20 19.35 2.53
C ALA A 326 -2.11 19.91 3.96
N PHE A 327 -2.56 21.15 4.13
CA PHE A 327 -2.75 21.77 5.43
C PHE A 327 -4.24 21.89 5.70
N TRP A 328 -4.74 21.14 6.69
CA TRP A 328 -6.10 21.28 7.19
C TRP A 328 -6.04 21.44 8.70
N LEU A 329 -5.55 22.61 9.11
CA LEU A 329 -5.25 22.94 10.48
C LEU A 329 -6.17 24.07 10.96
N PRO A 330 -6.51 24.11 12.26
CA PRO A 330 -7.04 25.31 12.89
C PRO A 330 -6.05 26.48 12.73
N GLN A 331 -6.55 27.71 12.67
CA GLN A 331 -5.73 28.92 12.54
C GLN A 331 -4.63 28.99 13.61
N ALA A 332 -4.96 28.67 14.88
CA ALA A 332 -4.02 28.70 15.98
C ALA A 332 -2.82 27.74 15.81
N SER A 333 -2.98 26.63 15.11
CA SER A 333 -1.92 25.65 14.89
C SER A 333 -0.81 26.17 13.96
N TYR A 334 -1.09 27.20 13.14
CA TYR A 334 -0.06 27.87 12.34
C TYR A 334 0.88 28.73 13.18
N GLN A 335 0.64 28.94 14.47
CA GLN A 335 1.61 29.57 15.37
C GLN A 335 2.79 28.65 15.71
N HIS A 336 2.66 27.35 15.44
CA HIS A 336 3.75 26.40 15.61
C HIS A 336 4.82 26.59 14.51
N LEU A 337 6.09 26.75 14.91
CA LEU A 337 7.19 27.04 14.00
C LEU A 337 7.34 25.97 12.90
N ASP A 338 7.23 24.68 13.26
CA ASP A 338 7.35 23.60 12.28
C ASP A 338 6.23 23.64 11.23
N ALA A 339 5.03 24.08 11.59
CA ALA A 339 3.93 24.22 10.64
C ALA A 339 4.21 25.34 9.63
N GLN A 340 4.71 26.49 10.10
CA GLN A 340 5.08 27.62 9.22
C GLN A 340 6.25 27.26 8.30
N GLN A 341 7.30 26.64 8.85
CA GLN A 341 8.48 26.23 8.08
C GLN A 341 8.12 25.17 7.04
N LEU A 342 7.31 24.17 7.40
CA LEU A 342 6.84 23.16 6.47
C LEU A 342 5.99 23.79 5.36
N LEU A 343 5.09 24.72 5.70
CA LEU A 343 4.24 25.40 4.72
C LEU A 343 5.07 26.18 3.70
N LEU A 344 6.03 26.99 4.15
CA LEU A 344 6.90 27.77 3.27
C LEU A 344 7.80 26.89 2.38
N ARG A 345 8.32 25.78 2.93
CA ARG A 345 9.07 24.78 2.17
C ARG A 345 8.17 24.09 1.14
N SER A 346 6.96 23.70 1.52
CA SER A 346 6.07 22.92 0.66
C SER A 346 5.61 23.74 -0.54
N ILE A 347 5.17 25.00 -0.36
CA ILE A 347 4.73 25.85 -1.49
C ILE A 347 5.84 26.13 -2.51
N SER A 348 7.11 25.96 -2.12
CA SER A 348 8.27 26.16 -3.00
C SER A 348 8.71 24.88 -3.73
N GLN A 349 8.28 23.70 -3.25
CA GLN A 349 8.82 22.41 -3.72
C GLN A 349 7.74 21.45 -4.25
N ARG A 350 6.50 21.57 -3.78
CA ARG A 350 5.42 20.61 -4.06
C ARG A 350 4.06 21.31 -4.18
N PRO A 351 3.15 20.79 -5.01
CA PRO A 351 1.74 21.20 -4.97
C PRO A 351 1.22 21.12 -3.54
N THR A 352 0.82 22.27 -3.01
CA THR A 352 0.35 22.44 -1.64
C THR A 352 -1.09 22.93 -1.67
N VAL A 353 -1.97 22.28 -0.90
CA VAL A 353 -3.37 22.69 -0.77
C VAL A 353 -3.65 23.06 0.68
N ILE A 354 -4.20 24.25 0.89
CA ILE A 354 -4.65 24.67 2.22
C ILE A 354 -6.18 24.58 2.27
N ILE A 355 -6.69 23.86 3.27
CA ILE A 355 -8.09 23.51 3.44
C ILE A 355 -8.57 24.10 4.78
N GLY A 356 -9.71 24.79 4.75
CA GLY A 356 -10.33 25.37 5.93
C GLY A 356 -9.75 26.73 6.29
N GLU A 357 -9.12 26.83 7.46
CA GLU A 357 -8.62 28.08 8.01
C GLU A 357 -7.20 28.43 7.49
N LEU A 358 -6.91 29.73 7.40
CA LEU A 358 -5.60 30.27 7.02
C LEU A 358 -4.86 30.83 8.25
N PRO A 359 -3.52 30.95 8.19
CA PRO A 359 -2.76 31.70 9.19
C PRO A 359 -3.27 33.14 9.34
N ASP A 360 -3.20 33.69 10.55
CA ASP A 360 -3.50 35.09 10.87
C ASP A 360 -2.28 36.02 10.72
N ASP A 361 -1.07 35.46 10.59
CA ASP A 361 0.14 36.24 10.30
C ASP A 361 0.09 36.88 8.91
N LYS A 362 0.10 38.21 8.87
CA LYS A 362 -0.01 39.00 7.63
C LYS A 362 1.14 38.77 6.66
N ALA A 363 2.35 38.52 7.17
CA ALA A 363 3.50 38.28 6.30
C ALA A 363 3.39 36.91 5.61
N LEU A 364 2.93 35.89 6.34
CA LEU A 364 2.66 34.56 5.80
C LEU A 364 1.50 34.58 4.80
N LEU A 365 0.39 35.27 5.09
CA LEU A 365 -0.69 35.48 4.13
C LEU A 365 -0.20 36.15 2.84
N ALA A 366 0.63 37.20 2.96
CA ALA A 366 1.21 37.88 1.80
C ALA A 366 2.12 36.94 0.97
N ARG A 367 2.88 36.05 1.62
CA ARG A 367 3.68 35.01 0.93
C ARG A 367 2.80 34.01 0.17
N LEU A 368 1.60 33.72 0.68
CA LEU A 368 0.60 32.89 -0.01
C LEU A 368 -0.12 33.63 -1.14
N GLY A 369 0.06 34.96 -1.26
CA GLY A 369 -0.62 35.80 -2.25
C GLY A 369 -2.06 36.16 -1.86
N ILE A 370 -2.36 36.18 -0.56
CA ILE A 370 -3.70 36.37 0.00
C ILE A 370 -3.66 37.51 1.01
N ARG A 371 -4.77 38.23 1.15
CA ARG A 371 -4.98 39.17 2.26
C ARG A 371 -6.33 38.93 2.92
N GLU A 372 -6.37 39.09 4.23
CA GLU A 372 -7.62 39.14 4.98
C GLU A 372 -8.33 40.48 4.75
N ASN A 373 -9.67 40.46 4.63
CA ASN A 373 -10.50 41.64 4.39
C ASN A 373 -11.80 41.59 5.21
N GLY A 374 -11.66 41.44 6.54
CA GLY A 374 -12.77 41.37 7.49
C GLY A 374 -13.43 39.99 7.54
N SER A 375 -14.66 39.93 8.05
CA SER A 375 -15.45 38.70 8.17
C SER A 375 -16.75 38.78 7.37
N TYR A 376 -17.30 37.63 6.98
CA TYR A 376 -18.60 37.57 6.31
C TYR A 376 -19.76 37.90 7.25
N ILE A 377 -20.82 38.52 6.71
CA ILE A 377 -22.00 38.96 7.50
C ILE A 377 -23.32 38.40 6.93
N GLY A 378 -24.06 37.66 7.77
CA GLY A 378 -25.42 37.19 7.46
C GLY A 378 -25.44 35.86 6.68
N ALA A 379 -26.40 35.74 5.75
CA ALA A 379 -26.50 34.56 4.88
C ALA A 379 -25.36 34.55 3.85
N LEU A 380 -24.86 33.35 3.52
CA LEU A 380 -23.75 33.15 2.62
C LEU A 380 -24.21 32.42 1.37
N GLU A 381 -23.74 32.87 0.20
CA GLU A 381 -24.01 32.25 -1.09
C GLU A 381 -22.71 32.00 -1.86
N SER A 382 -22.65 30.93 -2.65
CA SER A 382 -21.51 30.65 -3.52
C SER A 382 -21.75 31.15 -4.94
N SER A 383 -20.70 31.58 -5.61
CA SER A 383 -20.67 31.84 -7.05
C SER A 383 -19.57 31.01 -7.71
N GLY A 384 -19.81 30.48 -8.90
CA GLY A 384 -18.85 29.63 -9.64
C GLY A 384 -19.04 28.13 -9.43
N ALA A 385 -19.77 27.71 -8.39
CA ALA A 385 -20.17 26.31 -8.19
C ALA A 385 -21.50 26.19 -7.46
N LYS A 386 -22.24 25.12 -7.78
CA LYS A 386 -23.46 24.72 -7.07
C LYS A 386 -23.08 23.91 -5.83
N LEU A 387 -23.66 24.28 -4.69
CA LEU A 387 -23.50 23.52 -3.46
C LEU A 387 -24.38 22.27 -3.45
N THR A 388 -23.84 21.19 -2.87
CA THR A 388 -24.57 19.98 -2.51
C THR A 388 -25.43 20.23 -1.26
N TYR A 389 -24.88 20.98 -0.30
CA TYR A 389 -25.58 21.37 0.93
C TYR A 389 -25.41 22.87 1.19
N PRO A 390 -26.42 23.55 1.79
CA PRO A 390 -26.32 24.97 2.08
C PRO A 390 -25.15 25.27 3.05
N MET A 391 -24.57 26.47 2.92
CA MET A 391 -23.61 26.98 3.91
C MET A 391 -24.32 27.32 5.22
N PRO A 392 -23.63 27.29 6.38
CA PRO A 392 -24.20 27.78 7.62
C PRO A 392 -24.54 29.27 7.49
N HIS A 393 -25.56 29.71 8.22
CA HIS A 393 -25.72 31.13 8.51
C HIS A 393 -24.53 31.58 9.38
N ALA A 394 -23.98 32.77 9.14
CA ALA A 394 -22.77 33.27 9.80
C ALA A 394 -22.94 33.64 11.30
N ALA A 395 -23.82 32.97 12.05
CA ALA A 395 -23.97 33.21 13.49
C ALA A 395 -24.31 31.92 14.26
N PRO A 396 -23.53 31.56 15.31
CA PRO A 396 -22.53 32.41 15.98
C PRO A 396 -21.08 32.35 15.45
N LYS A 397 -20.70 31.42 14.56
CA LYS A 397 -19.31 31.34 14.03
C LYS A 397 -19.10 32.41 12.95
N GLN A 398 -18.18 33.35 13.19
CA GLN A 398 -17.74 34.33 12.18
C GLN A 398 -16.67 33.71 11.28
N PHE A 399 -16.87 33.78 9.97
CA PHE A 399 -15.91 33.29 8.98
C PHE A 399 -15.07 34.46 8.45
N PRO A 400 -13.72 34.44 8.55
CA PRO A 400 -12.86 35.43 7.92
C PRO A 400 -13.05 35.43 6.39
N ARG A 401 -13.04 36.61 5.80
CA ARG A 401 -13.17 36.84 4.36
C ARG A 401 -11.80 37.17 3.79
N TYR A 402 -11.35 36.40 2.81
CA TYR A 402 -10.06 36.57 2.16
C TYR A 402 -10.19 37.09 0.73
N GLN A 403 -9.15 37.76 0.25
CA GLN A 403 -9.01 38.21 -1.14
C GLN A 403 -7.67 37.79 -1.71
N LEU A 404 -7.67 37.42 -2.99
CA LEU A 404 -6.44 37.18 -3.74
C LEU A 404 -5.74 38.51 -4.03
N MET A 405 -4.42 38.56 -3.88
CA MET A 405 -3.62 39.76 -4.15
C MET A 405 -3.37 39.99 -5.64
N ASP A 406 -3.28 38.93 -6.45
CA ASP A 406 -3.19 39.04 -7.91
C ASP A 406 -4.60 39.07 -8.53
N SER A 407 -4.99 40.23 -9.05
CA SER A 407 -6.29 40.43 -9.70
C SER A 407 -6.47 39.64 -11.01
N ARG A 408 -5.41 39.05 -11.56
CA ARG A 408 -5.47 38.21 -12.77
C ARG A 408 -5.77 36.74 -12.47
N THR A 409 -5.67 36.32 -11.20
CA THR A 409 -6.01 34.95 -10.79
C THR A 409 -7.46 34.95 -10.27
N PRO A 410 -8.44 34.46 -11.03
CA PRO A 410 -9.81 34.41 -10.55
C PRO A 410 -9.99 33.33 -9.49
N ALA A 411 -10.87 33.57 -8.52
CA ALA A 411 -11.40 32.50 -7.69
C ALA A 411 -12.22 31.52 -8.56
N LEU A 412 -12.02 30.22 -8.34
CA LEU A 412 -12.85 29.17 -8.95
C LEU A 412 -14.24 29.15 -8.31
N VAL A 413 -14.30 29.40 -7.00
CA VAL A 413 -15.53 29.59 -6.25
C VAL A 413 -15.37 30.80 -5.34
N SER A 414 -16.32 31.71 -5.39
CA SER A 414 -16.40 32.88 -4.50
C SER A 414 -17.52 32.70 -3.49
N ILE A 415 -17.35 33.26 -2.30
CA ILE A 415 -18.38 33.33 -1.26
C ILE A 415 -18.83 34.79 -1.15
N ASN A 416 -20.13 35.03 -1.21
CA ASN A 416 -20.76 36.33 -1.07
C ASN A 416 -21.61 36.36 0.21
N ASP A 417 -21.57 37.47 0.93
CA ASP A 417 -22.43 37.69 2.08
C ASP A 417 -23.66 38.56 1.76
N SER A 418 -24.58 38.66 2.72
CA SER A 418 -25.83 39.42 2.57
C SER A 418 -25.66 40.93 2.35
N GLN A 419 -24.46 41.47 2.57
CA GLN A 419 -24.13 42.87 2.31
C GLN A 419 -23.45 43.07 0.94
N GLY A 420 -23.33 42.02 0.13
CA GLY A 420 -22.70 42.05 -1.18
C GLY A 420 -21.18 42.03 -1.14
N ASN A 421 -20.56 41.70 0.00
CA ASN A 421 -19.12 41.53 0.05
C ASN A 421 -18.72 40.14 -0.46
N THR A 422 -17.69 40.10 -1.29
CA THR A 422 -17.17 38.86 -1.87
C THR A 422 -15.79 38.51 -1.34
N GLY A 423 -15.54 37.22 -1.09
CA GLY A 423 -14.21 36.67 -0.85
C GLY A 423 -13.97 35.35 -1.56
N VAL A 424 -12.74 34.87 -1.49
CA VAL A 424 -12.32 33.61 -2.11
C VAL A 424 -12.78 32.42 -1.29
N GLY A 425 -13.43 31.45 -1.94
CA GLY A 425 -13.75 30.14 -1.37
C GLY A 425 -12.81 29.06 -1.90
N VAL A 426 -12.66 28.96 -3.23
CA VAL A 426 -11.73 28.04 -3.89
C VAL A 426 -10.90 28.79 -4.91
N ALA A 427 -9.60 28.57 -4.93
CA ALA A 427 -8.71 29.15 -5.94
C ALA A 427 -7.53 28.23 -6.26
N ARG A 428 -7.10 28.25 -7.51
CA ARG A 428 -5.84 27.65 -7.94
C ARG A 428 -4.72 28.69 -7.80
N MET A 429 -3.65 28.30 -7.13
CA MET A 429 -2.48 29.15 -6.86
C MET A 429 -1.27 28.58 -7.61
N PRO A 430 -0.22 29.37 -7.89
CA PRO A 430 1.00 28.85 -8.54
C PRO A 430 1.64 27.67 -7.79
N TRP A 431 1.45 27.63 -6.47
CA TRP A 431 1.96 26.58 -5.58
C TRP A 431 0.96 25.45 -5.29
N GLY A 432 -0.26 25.48 -5.86
CA GLY A 432 -1.30 24.47 -5.63
C GLY A 432 -2.69 25.10 -5.52
N GLY A 433 -3.25 25.24 -4.31
CA GLY A 433 -4.56 25.86 -4.18
C GLY A 433 -5.12 26.07 -2.77
N LEU A 434 -6.30 26.68 -2.74
CA LEU A 434 -7.06 27.03 -1.55
C LEU A 434 -8.46 26.42 -1.63
N PHE A 435 -8.94 25.88 -0.51
CA PHE A 435 -10.32 25.43 -0.32
C PHE A 435 -10.79 25.85 1.09
N LEU A 436 -11.42 27.02 1.20
CA LEU A 436 -11.60 27.73 2.47
C LEU A 436 -12.99 27.53 3.08
N GLU A 437 -13.07 27.75 4.39
CA GLU A 437 -14.36 27.79 5.10
C GLU A 437 -15.27 28.91 4.55
N PRO A 438 -16.61 28.72 4.58
CA PRO A 438 -17.34 27.58 5.11
C PRO A 438 -17.74 26.54 4.04
N LEU A 439 -16.93 26.37 2.98
CA LEU A 439 -17.18 25.37 1.93
C LEU A 439 -16.67 23.96 2.29
N THR A 440 -15.88 23.83 3.38
CA THR A 440 -15.36 22.58 3.93
C THR A 440 -16.42 21.79 4.70
N VAL A 441 -16.04 20.63 5.25
CA VAL A 441 -16.93 19.78 6.05
C VAL A 441 -17.62 20.56 7.16
N GLN A 442 -18.94 20.45 7.20
CA GLN A 442 -19.80 20.94 8.27
C GLN A 442 -20.17 19.77 9.18
N GLU A 443 -19.99 19.97 10.48
CA GLU A 443 -20.44 19.03 11.51
C GLU A 443 -21.81 19.51 12.03
N LEU A 444 -22.81 18.63 11.97
CA LEU A 444 -24.18 18.88 12.39
C LEU A 444 -24.51 18.04 13.63
N ILE A 445 -25.61 18.40 14.31
CA ILE A 445 -26.13 17.64 15.46
C ILE A 445 -26.37 16.17 15.07
N GLY A 446 -26.02 15.25 15.98
CA GLY A 446 -26.17 13.81 15.78
C GLY A 446 -25.09 13.21 14.87
N ASP A 447 -23.84 13.71 14.97
CA ASP A 447 -22.65 13.22 14.26
C ASP A 447 -22.76 13.19 12.73
N ARG A 448 -23.64 14.01 12.16
CA ARG A 448 -23.82 14.11 10.71
C ARG A 448 -22.80 15.08 10.12
N ASN A 449 -21.93 14.57 9.27
CA ASN A 449 -20.91 15.38 8.59
C ASN A 449 -21.26 15.53 7.10
N ARG A 450 -21.11 16.75 6.57
CA ARG A 450 -21.47 17.05 5.17
C ARG A 450 -20.44 17.92 4.48
N TRP A 451 -20.13 17.59 3.22
CA TRP A 451 -19.42 18.47 2.29
C TRP A 451 -20.40 19.40 1.57
N PRO A 452 -20.39 20.72 1.84
CA PRO A 452 -21.22 21.69 1.14
C PRO A 452 -20.89 21.76 -0.34
N LEU A 453 -19.60 21.66 -0.66
CA LEU A 453 -19.07 21.65 -2.02
C LEU A 453 -18.43 20.29 -2.32
N GLU A 454 -18.73 19.70 -3.48
CA GLU A 454 -18.29 18.35 -3.85
C GLU A 454 -16.75 18.26 -3.96
N PRO A 455 -16.07 17.49 -3.11
CA PRO A 455 -14.62 17.57 -2.99
C PRO A 455 -13.87 16.93 -4.16
N PHE A 456 -14.41 15.93 -4.87
CA PHE A 456 -13.73 15.37 -6.03
C PHE A 456 -13.63 16.37 -7.20
N ALA A 457 -14.64 17.21 -7.39
CA ALA A 457 -14.67 18.22 -8.43
C ALA A 457 -13.91 19.51 -8.08
N HIS A 458 -13.85 19.87 -6.78
CA HIS A 458 -13.37 21.21 -6.38
C HIS A 458 -12.12 21.21 -5.49
N LEU A 459 -11.86 20.13 -4.72
CA LEU A 459 -10.66 20.00 -3.88
C LEU A 459 -9.56 19.21 -4.57
N MET A 460 -9.86 18.01 -5.06
CA MET A 460 -8.85 17.12 -5.64
C MET A 460 -8.07 17.72 -6.82
N PRO A 461 -8.68 18.51 -7.74
CA PRO A 461 -7.95 19.14 -8.83
C PRO A 461 -6.95 20.23 -8.41
N LEU A 462 -6.93 20.64 -7.13
CA LEU A 462 -5.96 21.61 -6.61
C LEU A 462 -4.57 20.97 -6.38
N PHE A 463 -4.52 19.66 -6.09
CA PHE A 463 -3.27 18.93 -5.94
C PHE A 463 -2.54 18.70 -7.27
N SER A 464 -3.26 18.75 -8.40
CA SER A 464 -2.72 18.42 -9.73
C SER A 464 -2.00 17.06 -9.79
N LEU A 465 -2.58 16.06 -9.11
CA LEU A 465 -2.06 14.69 -9.10
C LEU A 465 -2.15 14.07 -10.50
N ALA A 466 -1.13 13.30 -10.88
CA ALA A 466 -1.14 12.56 -12.14
C ALA A 466 -2.17 11.43 -12.11
N ALA A 467 -2.78 11.12 -13.25
CA ALA A 467 -3.58 9.92 -13.39
C ALA A 467 -2.67 8.68 -13.38
N ILE A 468 -3.00 7.71 -12.53
CA ILE A 468 -2.27 6.45 -12.35
C ILE A 468 -3.29 5.29 -12.31
N PRO A 469 -2.89 4.05 -12.63
CA PRO A 469 -3.68 2.88 -12.24
C PRO A 469 -3.87 2.89 -10.74
N VAL A 470 -5.12 2.73 -10.29
CA VAL A 470 -5.51 2.86 -8.89
C VAL A 470 -5.58 1.48 -8.26
N PRO A 471 -4.68 1.13 -7.32
CA PRO A 471 -4.83 -0.09 -6.53
C PRO A 471 -6.17 -0.11 -5.82
N ASP A 472 -6.92 -1.20 -5.97
CA ASP A 472 -8.30 -1.31 -5.53
C ASP A 472 -8.49 -2.54 -4.62
N VAL A 473 -9.12 -2.32 -3.47
CA VAL A 473 -9.44 -3.36 -2.47
C VAL A 473 -10.94 -3.59 -2.35
N THR A 474 -11.74 -3.00 -3.23
CA THR A 474 -13.20 -3.18 -3.26
C THR A 474 -13.64 -4.29 -4.22
N THR A 475 -12.75 -4.78 -5.07
CA THR A 475 -13.04 -5.72 -6.15
C THR A 475 -12.12 -6.93 -6.11
N GLU A 476 -12.67 -8.10 -6.43
CA GLU A 476 -11.95 -9.36 -6.62
C GLU A 476 -12.49 -10.05 -7.87
N SER A 477 -11.59 -10.46 -8.76
CA SER A 477 -11.94 -11.17 -10.00
C SER A 477 -13.04 -10.47 -10.83
N GLY A 478 -13.00 -9.13 -10.85
CA GLY A 478 -13.93 -8.29 -11.61
C GLY A 478 -15.24 -7.90 -10.90
N LEU A 479 -15.60 -8.56 -9.80
CA LEU A 479 -16.82 -8.26 -9.04
C LEU A 479 -16.50 -7.57 -7.72
N ARG A 480 -17.45 -6.78 -7.21
CA ARG A 480 -17.32 -6.15 -5.90
C ARG A 480 -17.27 -7.22 -4.81
N ILE A 481 -16.37 -7.05 -3.86
CA ILE A 481 -16.18 -7.97 -2.73
C ILE A 481 -17.39 -7.88 -1.78
N VAL A 482 -17.76 -9.03 -1.21
CA VAL A 482 -18.66 -9.11 -0.06
C VAL A 482 -18.00 -9.87 1.10
N THR A 483 -18.14 -9.36 2.31
CA THR A 483 -17.70 -9.99 3.56
C THR A 483 -18.84 -9.99 4.58
N ALA A 484 -18.82 -10.92 5.52
CA ALA A 484 -19.70 -10.90 6.68
C ALA A 484 -18.89 -11.21 7.95
N HIS A 485 -19.06 -10.40 8.99
CA HIS A 485 -18.42 -10.65 10.27
C HIS A 485 -19.31 -10.30 11.45
N ILE A 486 -19.08 -11.02 12.55
CA ILE A 486 -19.91 -10.99 13.74
C ILE A 486 -19.03 -10.74 14.97
N ASP A 487 -19.23 -9.59 15.61
CA ASP A 487 -18.61 -9.27 16.88
C ASP A 487 -19.30 -10.04 18.02
N GLY A 488 -18.51 -10.40 19.03
CA GLY A 488 -18.89 -11.37 20.05
C GLY A 488 -19.98 -10.88 21.02
N ASP A 489 -20.38 -9.62 20.95
CA ASP A 489 -21.17 -8.92 21.95
C ASP A 489 -22.56 -9.50 22.16
N GLY A 490 -22.90 -9.72 23.43
CA GLY A 490 -24.23 -10.15 23.82
C GLY A 490 -24.50 -11.60 23.42
N PHE A 491 -23.46 -12.42 23.25
CA PHE A 491 -23.56 -13.86 23.02
C PHE A 491 -24.54 -14.57 23.98
N PRO A 492 -24.53 -14.28 25.31
CA PRO A 492 -25.44 -14.92 26.28
C PRO A 492 -26.82 -14.27 26.36
N SER A 493 -27.13 -13.26 25.52
CA SER A 493 -28.45 -12.61 25.54
C SER A 493 -29.55 -13.62 25.21
N VAL A 494 -30.70 -13.54 25.90
CA VAL A 494 -31.81 -14.49 25.68
C VAL A 494 -32.74 -13.99 24.58
N ALA A 495 -32.92 -14.80 23.54
CA ALA A 495 -33.75 -14.44 22.39
C ALA A 495 -35.25 -14.49 22.68
N TRP A 496 -35.98 -13.55 22.08
CA TRP A 496 -37.44 -13.48 22.03
C TRP A 496 -38.00 -14.42 20.95
N LEU A 497 -37.60 -15.69 21.03
CA LEU A 497 -37.98 -16.77 20.12
C LEU A 497 -38.59 -17.95 20.91
N PRO A 498 -39.36 -18.84 20.26
CA PRO A 498 -39.79 -20.10 20.87
C PRO A 498 -38.59 -20.87 21.43
N GLY A 499 -38.72 -21.36 22.67
CA GLY A 499 -37.63 -22.04 23.38
C GLY A 499 -36.60 -21.11 24.04
N ARG A 500 -36.68 -19.79 23.83
CA ARG A 500 -35.79 -18.77 24.41
C ARG A 500 -34.29 -19.12 24.33
N PRO A 501 -33.77 -19.47 23.14
CA PRO A 501 -32.35 -19.78 22.98
C PRO A 501 -31.48 -18.55 23.27
N TYR A 502 -30.22 -18.76 23.60
CA TYR A 502 -29.22 -17.68 23.61
C TYR A 502 -29.02 -17.09 22.21
N ALA A 503 -28.58 -15.83 22.15
CA ALA A 503 -28.39 -15.09 20.91
C ALA A 503 -27.35 -15.77 20.01
N GLY A 504 -26.25 -16.29 20.59
CA GLY A 504 -25.29 -17.12 19.85
C GLY A 504 -25.93 -18.34 19.18
N ALA A 505 -26.82 -19.06 19.88
CA ALA A 505 -27.55 -20.19 19.32
C ALA A 505 -28.58 -19.76 18.26
N SER A 506 -29.20 -18.59 18.45
CA SER A 506 -30.11 -17.99 17.48
C SER A 506 -29.40 -17.66 16.16
N ILE A 507 -28.24 -16.97 16.21
CA ILE A 507 -27.42 -16.66 15.05
C ILE A 507 -26.90 -17.93 14.37
N LEU A 508 -26.39 -18.89 15.15
CA LEU A 508 -25.93 -20.19 14.64
C LEU A 508 -27.01 -20.88 13.79
N ASN A 509 -28.24 -20.96 14.30
CA ASN A 509 -29.31 -21.73 13.66
C ASN A 509 -30.07 -20.95 12.58
N ASN A 510 -30.19 -19.62 12.72
CA ASN A 510 -30.98 -18.81 11.81
C ASN A 510 -30.17 -18.17 10.68
N VAL A 511 -28.85 -18.01 10.84
CA VAL A 511 -28.00 -17.35 9.84
C VAL A 511 -26.88 -18.28 9.38
N LEU A 512 -25.98 -18.70 10.27
CA LEU A 512 -24.74 -19.37 9.89
C LEU A 512 -24.96 -20.74 9.23
N LYS A 513 -25.89 -21.54 9.74
CA LYS A 513 -26.27 -22.84 9.12
C LYS A 513 -27.08 -22.72 7.84
N LYS A 514 -27.64 -21.54 7.53
CA LYS A 514 -28.52 -21.33 6.37
C LYS A 514 -27.85 -20.62 5.21
N SER A 515 -26.76 -19.91 5.45
CA SER A 515 -26.05 -19.15 4.43
C SER A 515 -24.74 -19.86 4.02
N PRO A 516 -24.45 -19.99 2.72
CA PRO A 516 -23.16 -20.50 2.24
C PRO A 516 -22.06 -19.42 2.23
N LEU A 517 -22.38 -18.18 2.59
CA LEU A 517 -21.42 -17.08 2.64
C LEU A 517 -20.32 -17.39 3.68
N PRO A 518 -19.04 -17.05 3.42
CA PRO A 518 -18.02 -17.05 4.46
C PRO A 518 -18.30 -15.99 5.53
N HIS A 519 -18.23 -16.40 6.79
CA HIS A 519 -18.40 -15.56 7.97
C HIS A 519 -17.14 -15.57 8.83
N THR A 520 -16.74 -14.41 9.33
CA THR A 520 -15.74 -14.31 10.39
C THR A 520 -16.48 -14.07 11.72
N VAL A 521 -16.38 -14.99 12.66
CA VAL A 521 -17.21 -15.00 13.87
C VAL A 521 -16.33 -15.00 15.11
N SER A 522 -16.68 -14.15 16.08
CA SER A 522 -15.94 -14.00 17.33
C SER A 522 -16.79 -14.23 18.57
N VAL A 523 -16.12 -14.27 19.72
CA VAL A 523 -16.72 -14.24 21.06
C VAL A 523 -15.95 -13.28 21.95
N VAL A 524 -16.64 -12.62 22.87
CA VAL A 524 -16.02 -12.00 24.05
C VAL A 524 -15.79 -13.12 25.06
N GLU A 525 -14.54 -13.44 25.37
CA GLU A 525 -14.24 -14.61 26.21
C GLU A 525 -14.94 -14.52 27.57
N ALA A 526 -14.96 -13.35 28.22
CA ALA A 526 -15.60 -13.20 29.52
C ALA A 526 -17.12 -13.40 29.49
N GLU A 527 -17.78 -13.34 28.33
CA GLU A 527 -19.20 -13.66 28.24
C GLU A 527 -19.48 -15.16 28.15
N VAL A 528 -18.51 -15.96 27.68
CA VAL A 528 -18.70 -17.40 27.42
C VAL A 528 -17.95 -18.31 28.40
N ALA A 529 -16.84 -17.83 28.98
CA ALA A 529 -15.94 -18.64 29.77
C ALA A 529 -16.39 -18.83 31.23
N PRO A 530 -16.06 -19.96 31.87
CA PRO A 530 -16.40 -20.24 33.27
C PRO A 530 -15.72 -19.29 34.27
N HIS A 531 -14.62 -18.63 33.89
CA HIS A 531 -13.96 -17.58 34.68
C HIS A 531 -14.42 -16.16 34.30
N GLY A 532 -15.50 -16.04 33.53
CA GLY A 532 -16.07 -14.79 33.08
C GLY A 532 -17.26 -14.29 33.93
N LEU A 533 -18.18 -13.61 33.25
CA LEU A 533 -19.37 -12.97 33.82
C LEU A 533 -20.49 -13.97 34.17
N TYR A 534 -20.57 -15.10 33.46
CA TYR A 534 -21.70 -16.02 33.54
C TYR A 534 -21.27 -17.49 33.78
N PRO A 535 -20.59 -17.79 34.91
CA PRO A 535 -20.04 -19.13 35.19
C PRO A 535 -21.08 -20.25 35.17
N ASP A 536 -22.30 -19.98 35.64
CA ASP A 536 -23.36 -21.00 35.78
C ASP A 536 -23.91 -21.52 34.45
N ILE A 537 -23.74 -20.75 33.36
CA ILE A 537 -24.23 -21.11 32.01
C ILE A 537 -23.09 -21.28 30.99
N ALA A 538 -21.84 -21.07 31.42
CA ALA A 538 -20.65 -21.09 30.56
C ALA A 538 -20.52 -22.40 29.74
N SER A 539 -20.82 -23.56 30.34
CA SER A 539 -20.72 -24.84 29.62
C SER A 539 -21.63 -24.91 28.39
N GLU A 540 -22.82 -24.31 28.46
CA GLU A 540 -23.75 -24.25 27.32
C GLU A 540 -23.28 -23.25 26.28
N LEU A 541 -22.78 -22.08 26.71
CA LEU A 541 -22.26 -21.04 25.82
C LEU A 541 -21.02 -21.50 25.06
N GLU A 542 -20.07 -22.14 25.73
CA GLU A 542 -18.90 -22.73 25.08
C GLU A 542 -19.29 -23.80 24.06
N GLU A 543 -20.33 -24.59 24.35
CA GLU A 543 -20.80 -25.61 23.41
C GLU A 543 -21.40 -24.99 22.15
N ILE A 544 -22.18 -23.91 22.28
CA ILE A 544 -22.68 -23.14 21.14
C ILE A 544 -21.50 -22.54 20.35
N ALA A 545 -20.48 -22.00 21.02
CA ALA A 545 -19.29 -21.45 20.36
C ALA A 545 -18.49 -22.54 19.60
N ARG A 546 -18.28 -23.72 20.20
CA ARG A 546 -17.64 -24.87 19.55
C ARG A 546 -18.41 -25.31 18.30
N GLN A 547 -19.74 -25.42 18.38
CA GLN A 547 -20.58 -25.76 17.23
C GLN A 547 -20.51 -24.71 16.13
N THR A 548 -20.42 -23.43 16.50
CA THR A 548 -20.28 -22.31 15.57
C THR A 548 -18.93 -22.36 14.84
N PHE A 549 -17.83 -22.49 15.58
CA PHE A 549 -16.48 -22.54 15.00
C PHE A 549 -16.21 -23.82 14.20
N ALA A 550 -16.95 -24.90 14.47
CA ALA A 550 -16.90 -26.13 13.66
C ALA A 550 -17.51 -25.97 12.26
N LEU A 551 -18.33 -24.94 11.99
CA LEU A 551 -18.95 -24.76 10.68
C LEU A 551 -17.95 -24.44 9.59
N ASP A 552 -18.11 -25.08 8.46
CA ASP A 552 -17.22 -25.02 7.31
C ASP A 552 -17.06 -23.63 6.69
N ASN A 553 -18.09 -22.79 6.78
CA ASN A 553 -18.13 -21.41 6.30
C ASN A 553 -17.78 -20.38 7.39
N VAL A 554 -17.28 -20.81 8.55
CA VAL A 554 -16.89 -19.93 9.65
C VAL A 554 -15.37 -19.89 9.81
N GLU A 555 -14.81 -18.68 9.71
CA GLU A 555 -13.49 -18.28 10.16
C GLU A 555 -13.57 -17.77 11.60
N ILE A 556 -12.59 -18.16 12.43
CA ILE A 556 -12.60 -17.86 13.86
C ILE A 556 -11.91 -16.53 14.12
N ALA A 557 -12.54 -15.69 14.92
CA ALA A 557 -12.00 -14.44 15.41
C ALA A 557 -12.02 -14.34 16.94
N SER A 558 -11.17 -13.47 17.50
CA SER A 558 -11.27 -13.03 18.89
C SER A 558 -11.92 -11.66 18.95
N HIS A 559 -12.84 -11.47 19.91
CA HIS A 559 -13.35 -10.16 20.30
C HIS A 559 -12.96 -9.85 21.75
N THR A 560 -11.71 -10.18 22.08
CA THR A 560 -11.03 -9.83 23.34
C THR A 560 -11.50 -10.64 24.54
N PHE A 561 -10.92 -10.34 25.71
CA PHE A 561 -11.34 -10.95 26.96
C PHE A 561 -12.53 -10.24 27.58
N SER A 562 -12.37 -8.96 27.91
CA SER A 562 -13.35 -8.20 28.70
C SER A 562 -14.16 -7.19 27.89
N HIS A 563 -13.96 -7.13 26.57
CA HIS A 563 -14.47 -6.08 25.70
C HIS A 563 -14.04 -4.68 26.20
N PRO A 564 -12.77 -4.29 26.02
CA PRO A 564 -12.32 -2.91 26.27
C PRO A 564 -13.14 -1.91 25.46
N PHE A 565 -13.61 -0.85 26.11
CA PHE A 565 -14.35 0.23 25.45
C PHE A 565 -13.40 1.23 24.75
N PHE A 566 -12.17 1.32 25.24
CA PHE A 566 -11.14 2.24 24.77
C PHE A 566 -9.80 1.51 24.66
N TRP A 567 -9.05 1.81 23.61
CA TRP A 567 -7.73 1.23 23.37
C TRP A 567 -6.59 2.26 23.35
N ASP A 568 -6.91 3.46 23.83
CA ASP A 568 -5.99 4.59 23.98
C ASP A 568 -6.16 5.17 25.39
N ASP A 569 -5.11 5.10 26.20
CA ASP A 569 -5.13 5.53 27.60
C ASP A 569 -5.12 7.06 27.74
N ARG A 570 -4.91 7.80 26.64
CA ARG A 570 -4.96 9.27 26.58
C ARG A 570 -6.38 9.82 26.57
N ILE A 571 -7.40 8.96 26.43
CA ILE A 571 -8.81 9.35 26.47
C ILE A 571 -9.17 9.82 27.89
N ASP A 572 -9.85 10.97 27.99
CA ASP A 572 -10.20 11.59 29.28
C ASP A 572 -11.10 10.64 30.09
N ALA A 573 -10.83 10.50 31.39
CA ALA A 573 -11.64 9.71 32.31
C ALA A 573 -13.14 10.10 32.30
N LYS A 574 -13.46 11.36 31.97
CA LYS A 574 -14.85 11.84 31.80
C LYS A 574 -15.57 11.20 30.63
N GLU A 575 -14.84 10.77 29.61
CA GLU A 575 -15.39 10.06 28.44
C GLU A 575 -15.64 8.58 28.75
N LYS A 576 -15.07 8.05 29.84
CA LYS A 576 -15.19 6.64 30.28
C LYS A 576 -16.40 6.38 31.18
N LEU A 577 -17.60 6.75 30.71
CA LEU A 577 -18.86 6.66 31.48
C LEU A 577 -19.19 5.24 32.00
N TYR A 578 -18.72 4.20 31.32
CA TYR A 578 -18.96 2.78 31.64
C TYR A 578 -17.73 2.05 32.19
N GLY A 579 -16.67 2.79 32.55
CA GLY A 579 -15.36 2.21 32.90
C GLY A 579 -14.53 1.85 31.66
N ASP A 580 -13.50 1.03 31.86
CA ASP A 580 -12.56 0.66 30.79
C ASP A 580 -13.02 -0.56 29.97
N SER A 581 -13.86 -1.43 30.54
CA SER A 581 -14.32 -2.71 29.94
C SER A 581 -15.55 -3.25 30.66
N LEU A 582 -16.10 -4.39 30.24
CA LEU A 582 -17.14 -5.10 31.00
C LEU A 582 -16.67 -5.40 32.43
N PRO A 583 -17.56 -5.40 33.43
CA PRO A 583 -17.20 -5.51 34.85
C PRO A 583 -16.86 -6.95 35.26
N VAL A 584 -15.80 -7.51 34.67
CA VAL A 584 -15.32 -8.87 34.96
C VAL A 584 -14.77 -8.95 36.39
N PRO A 585 -15.24 -9.89 37.23
CA PRO A 585 -14.78 -10.00 38.61
C PRO A 585 -13.26 -10.17 38.74
N ASN A 586 -12.64 -9.41 39.64
CA ASN A 586 -11.21 -9.44 39.95
C ASN A 586 -10.27 -9.18 38.75
N TYR A 587 -10.75 -8.46 37.74
CA TYR A 587 -9.97 -8.09 36.57
C TYR A 587 -9.68 -6.59 36.52
N THR A 588 -8.54 -6.23 35.98
CA THR A 588 -8.16 -4.85 35.62
C THR A 588 -7.60 -4.92 34.20
N LEU A 589 -7.97 -3.94 33.37
CA LEU A 589 -7.65 -3.94 31.95
C LEU A 589 -6.14 -4.17 31.71
N ASP A 590 -5.83 -5.24 30.97
CA ASP A 590 -4.49 -5.63 30.56
C ASP A 590 -4.53 -6.03 29.08
N TYR A 591 -3.94 -5.21 28.21
CA TYR A 591 -3.95 -5.47 26.76
C TYR A 591 -3.25 -6.76 26.35
N ASP A 592 -2.32 -7.32 27.14
CA ASP A 592 -1.76 -8.65 26.86
C ASP A 592 -2.78 -9.75 27.15
N ARG A 593 -3.56 -9.60 28.23
CA ARG A 593 -4.65 -10.51 28.53
C ARG A 593 -5.77 -10.43 27.50
N GLU A 594 -6.09 -9.22 27.05
CA GLU A 594 -7.11 -8.97 26.02
C GLU A 594 -6.73 -9.58 24.68
N VAL A 595 -5.47 -9.44 24.25
CA VAL A 595 -5.03 -9.91 22.93
C VAL A 595 -4.53 -11.35 22.97
N PHE A 596 -3.44 -11.62 23.70
CA PHE A 596 -2.82 -12.96 23.70
C PHE A 596 -3.65 -13.98 24.47
N GLY A 597 -4.21 -13.57 25.62
CA GLY A 597 -4.98 -14.45 26.48
C GLY A 597 -6.26 -14.96 25.81
N SER A 598 -7.03 -14.06 25.20
CA SER A 598 -8.30 -14.41 24.54
C SER A 598 -8.11 -15.32 23.34
N VAL A 599 -7.11 -15.03 22.51
CA VAL A 599 -6.76 -15.87 21.36
C VAL A 599 -6.36 -17.27 21.80
N ARG A 600 -5.52 -17.37 22.84
CA ARG A 600 -5.12 -18.67 23.41
C ARG A 600 -6.34 -19.45 23.92
N TYR A 601 -7.22 -18.81 24.68
CA TYR A 601 -8.42 -19.46 25.21
C TYR A 601 -9.30 -20.03 24.08
N ILE A 602 -9.57 -19.24 23.04
CA ILE A 602 -10.36 -19.69 21.89
C ILE A 602 -9.70 -20.89 21.22
N ASN A 603 -8.39 -20.81 20.94
CA ASN A 603 -7.65 -21.88 20.26
C ASN A 603 -7.61 -23.18 21.07
N GLU A 604 -7.48 -23.09 22.40
CA GLU A 604 -7.33 -24.26 23.28
C GLU A 604 -8.67 -24.91 23.67
N HIS A 605 -9.75 -24.13 23.77
CA HIS A 605 -11.03 -24.59 24.35
C HIS A 605 -12.22 -24.59 23.39
N LEU A 606 -12.24 -23.71 22.38
CA LEU A 606 -13.39 -23.50 21.51
C LEU A 606 -13.15 -23.93 20.06
N ALA A 607 -11.94 -23.73 19.54
CA ALA A 607 -11.62 -24.05 18.17
C ALA A 607 -11.53 -25.57 17.94
N PRO A 608 -12.03 -26.09 16.80
CA PRO A 608 -11.74 -27.47 16.41
C PRO A 608 -10.25 -27.60 16.04
N LYS A 609 -9.67 -28.80 16.20
CA LYS A 609 -8.22 -29.05 16.03
C LYS A 609 -7.58 -28.59 14.71
N HIS A 610 -8.38 -28.39 13.66
CA HIS A 610 -7.91 -28.01 12.31
C HIS A 610 -8.17 -26.52 11.98
N LYS A 611 -8.63 -25.74 12.96
CA LYS A 611 -8.82 -24.29 12.84
C LYS A 611 -8.22 -23.59 14.04
N GLN A 612 -7.95 -22.31 13.85
CA GLN A 612 -7.47 -21.39 14.87
C GLN A 612 -8.04 -20.01 14.57
N VAL A 613 -7.88 -19.09 15.51
CA VAL A 613 -8.16 -17.66 15.30
C VAL A 613 -7.28 -17.13 14.17
N GLU A 614 -7.89 -16.44 13.21
CA GLU A 614 -7.21 -15.79 12.08
C GLU A 614 -7.37 -14.25 12.11
N VAL A 615 -8.40 -13.76 12.81
CA VAL A 615 -8.73 -12.32 12.87
C VAL A 615 -8.96 -11.86 14.32
N PHE A 616 -8.44 -10.67 14.64
CA PHE A 616 -8.75 -9.94 15.86
C PHE A 616 -9.73 -8.80 15.55
N LEU A 617 -10.90 -8.81 16.17
CA LEU A 617 -11.94 -7.80 15.97
C LEU A 617 -11.87 -6.81 17.14
N TRP A 618 -11.55 -5.54 16.87
CA TRP A 618 -11.41 -4.52 17.90
C TRP A 618 -12.77 -4.17 18.52
N SER A 619 -12.84 -4.21 19.85
CA SER A 619 -14.02 -3.87 20.65
C SER A 619 -14.17 -2.37 20.89
N GLY A 620 -15.36 -1.95 21.31
CA GLY A 620 -15.63 -0.59 21.77
C GLY A 620 -15.43 0.47 20.69
N MET A 621 -14.67 1.53 21.01
CA MET A 621 -14.30 2.58 20.05
C MET A 621 -13.41 2.08 18.90
N ALA A 622 -12.87 0.85 19.02
CA ALA A 622 -12.00 0.24 18.04
C ALA A 622 -10.86 1.17 17.60
N ASP A 623 -10.19 1.77 18.59
CA ASP A 623 -9.20 2.82 18.40
C ASP A 623 -7.79 2.47 18.91
N PRO A 624 -7.26 1.26 18.66
CA PRO A 624 -5.96 0.83 19.19
C PRO A 624 -4.78 1.71 18.79
N THR A 625 -3.86 1.87 19.74
CA THR A 625 -2.54 2.45 19.51
C THR A 625 -1.65 1.52 18.69
N ALA A 626 -0.54 2.06 18.16
CA ALA A 626 0.37 1.29 17.29
C ALA A 626 1.00 0.08 17.99
N ASP A 627 1.33 0.19 19.28
CA ASP A 627 1.90 -0.88 20.09
C ASP A 627 0.88 -1.99 20.39
N VAL A 628 -0.38 -1.65 20.61
CA VAL A 628 -1.46 -2.63 20.76
C VAL A 628 -1.71 -3.37 19.44
N ILE A 629 -1.74 -2.66 18.31
CA ILE A 629 -1.84 -3.30 16.98
C ILE A 629 -0.66 -4.28 16.78
N ALA A 630 0.54 -3.92 17.22
CA ALA A 630 1.72 -4.78 17.10
C ALA A 630 1.58 -6.12 17.86
N LYS A 631 0.73 -6.21 18.89
CA LYS A 631 0.44 -7.49 19.59
C LYS A 631 -0.28 -8.48 18.68
N THR A 632 -1.27 -8.04 17.90
CA THR A 632 -1.96 -8.91 16.92
C THR A 632 -1.01 -9.47 15.86
N ARG A 633 -0.02 -8.68 15.44
CA ARG A 633 1.03 -9.14 14.52
C ARG A 633 1.92 -10.23 15.12
N GLN A 634 2.22 -10.18 16.41
CA GLN A 634 3.05 -11.21 17.05
C GLN A 634 2.37 -12.59 17.04
N LEU A 635 1.04 -12.61 16.87
CA LEU A 635 0.22 -13.80 16.69
C LEU A 635 -0.05 -14.15 15.22
N ASP A 636 0.53 -13.41 14.26
CA ASP A 636 0.24 -13.49 12.82
C ASP A 636 -1.25 -13.29 12.46
N LEU A 637 -1.99 -12.53 13.27
CA LEU A 637 -3.41 -12.26 13.05
C LEU A 637 -3.62 -11.04 12.16
N TYR A 638 -4.67 -11.09 11.35
CA TYR A 638 -5.28 -9.89 10.79
C TYR A 638 -6.07 -9.17 11.88
N ASN A 639 -6.27 -7.86 11.74
CA ASN A 639 -7.11 -7.11 12.68
C ASN A 639 -8.04 -6.16 11.93
N VAL A 640 -9.30 -6.11 12.35
CA VAL A 640 -10.38 -5.35 11.70
C VAL A 640 -11.26 -4.70 12.77
N ASN A 641 -12.09 -3.74 12.34
CA ASN A 641 -12.99 -2.85 13.10
C ASN A 641 -12.43 -1.45 13.29
N GLY A 642 -13.34 -0.53 13.63
CA GLY A 642 -13.14 0.91 13.56
C GLY A 642 -13.49 1.46 12.18
N GLY A 643 -13.43 2.78 12.06
CA GLY A 643 -13.90 3.51 10.89
C GLY A 643 -15.43 3.57 10.84
N ASN A 644 -15.99 4.78 10.79
CA ASN A 644 -17.43 4.98 10.96
C ASN A 644 -18.13 5.24 9.62
N THR A 645 -17.93 4.33 8.64
CA THR A 645 -18.60 4.46 7.34
C THR A 645 -20.07 4.10 7.45
N TYR A 646 -20.93 5.12 7.39
CA TYR A 646 -22.38 4.99 7.47
C TYR A 646 -23.03 6.07 6.60
N VAL A 647 -23.73 5.64 5.55
CA VAL A 647 -24.46 6.54 4.66
C VAL A 647 -25.82 5.97 4.30
N LEU A 648 -26.81 6.85 4.22
CA LEU A 648 -28.19 6.54 3.86
C LEU A 648 -28.69 7.53 2.82
N ASN A 649 -29.76 7.20 2.10
CA ASN A 649 -30.29 8.07 1.04
C ASN A 649 -30.69 9.47 1.55
N ASP A 650 -31.22 9.56 2.77
CA ASP A 650 -31.66 10.80 3.41
C ASP A 650 -30.50 11.63 4.02
N ASN A 651 -29.28 11.10 4.02
CA ASN A 651 -28.14 11.71 4.69
C ASN A 651 -26.81 11.48 3.96
N TYR A 652 -26.81 11.23 2.65
CA TYR A 652 -25.58 10.87 1.93
C TYR A 652 -24.56 12.02 1.85
N SER A 653 -23.37 11.82 2.40
CA SER A 653 -22.21 12.67 2.09
C SER A 653 -20.92 11.88 2.21
N ILE A 654 -19.97 12.15 1.31
CA ILE A 654 -18.63 11.54 1.35
C ILE A 654 -17.86 11.86 2.65
N ALA A 655 -18.28 12.89 3.40
CA ALA A 655 -17.73 13.19 4.72
C ALA A 655 -17.99 12.09 5.77
N GLN A 656 -18.93 11.18 5.51
CA GLN A 656 -19.24 10.05 6.38
C GLN A 656 -18.61 8.74 5.90
N VAL A 657 -17.71 8.79 4.92
CA VAL A 657 -16.98 7.63 4.40
C VAL A 657 -15.53 7.70 4.87
N TYR A 658 -15.15 6.75 5.71
CA TYR A 658 -13.80 6.67 6.28
C TYR A 658 -12.83 6.02 5.27
N PRO A 659 -11.50 6.19 5.42
CA PRO A 659 -10.51 5.47 4.63
C PRO A 659 -10.58 3.95 4.86
N HIS A 660 -9.85 3.15 4.09
CA HIS A 660 -9.84 1.69 4.25
C HIS A 660 -9.06 1.22 5.49
N LEU A 661 -8.09 2.01 5.94
CA LEU A 661 -7.20 1.62 7.01
C LEU A 661 -6.61 2.84 7.71
N ASN A 662 -6.03 2.60 8.89
CA ASN A 662 -5.14 3.52 9.57
C ASN A 662 -3.74 2.92 9.64
N TRP A 663 -2.80 3.60 8.98
CA TRP A 663 -1.43 3.15 8.82
C TRP A 663 -0.51 3.80 9.86
N TYR A 664 0.24 2.98 10.58
CA TYR A 664 1.41 3.35 11.38
C TYR A 664 2.63 2.60 10.84
N LYS A 665 3.83 3.16 11.08
CA LYS A 665 5.09 2.49 10.74
C LYS A 665 5.15 1.07 11.32
N ASP A 666 4.72 0.93 12.58
CA ASP A 666 4.78 -0.32 13.33
C ASP A 666 3.43 -1.05 13.44
N GLY A 667 2.38 -0.65 12.69
CA GLY A 667 1.01 -1.12 12.91
C GLY A 667 0.07 -0.78 11.75
N ILE A 668 -0.78 -1.71 11.30
CA ILE A 668 -1.85 -1.37 10.36
C ILE A 668 -3.15 -1.85 10.97
N GLN A 669 -4.10 -0.93 11.13
CA GLN A 669 -5.47 -1.23 11.49
C GLN A 669 -6.32 -1.18 10.23
N VAL A 670 -6.95 -2.29 9.85
CA VAL A 670 -7.94 -2.30 8.76
C VAL A 670 -9.29 -1.90 9.34
N TYR A 671 -10.01 -1.01 8.66
CA TYR A 671 -11.35 -0.62 9.09
C TYR A 671 -12.43 -1.53 8.53
N ALA A 672 -13.52 -1.66 9.28
CA ALA A 672 -14.74 -2.25 8.74
C ALA A 672 -15.20 -1.37 7.56
N ALA A 673 -15.59 -2.02 6.45
CA ALA A 673 -15.94 -1.28 5.24
C ALA A 673 -17.25 -0.49 5.39
N VAL A 674 -18.19 -1.04 6.15
CA VAL A 674 -19.49 -0.45 6.52
C VAL A 674 -19.73 -0.74 7.99
N MET A 675 -20.30 0.23 8.72
CA MET A 675 -20.59 0.09 10.14
C MET A 675 -21.64 -0.99 10.44
N ASN A 676 -21.59 -1.51 11.67
CA ASN A 676 -22.54 -2.47 12.20
C ASN A 676 -23.94 -1.89 12.47
N GLU A 677 -24.83 -2.75 12.97
CA GLU A 677 -26.24 -2.44 13.22
C GLU A 677 -26.50 -1.33 14.23
N ASN A 678 -25.52 -0.94 15.06
CA ASN A 678 -25.73 0.04 16.12
C ASN A 678 -26.17 1.40 15.59
N LEU A 679 -25.54 1.89 14.52
CA LEU A 679 -25.91 3.18 13.93
C LEU A 679 -27.27 3.14 13.20
N TYR A 680 -27.76 1.94 12.87
CA TYR A 680 -29.05 1.74 12.21
C TYR A 680 -30.21 1.52 13.19
N THR A 681 -29.92 1.30 14.47
CA THR A 681 -30.87 0.87 15.52
C THR A 681 -30.86 1.80 16.74
N GLU A 682 -30.37 3.04 16.58
CA GLU A 682 -30.22 3.99 17.70
C GLU A 682 -29.48 3.37 18.89
N LEU A 683 -28.31 2.78 18.62
CA LEU A 683 -27.48 2.07 19.60
C LEU A 683 -28.22 0.92 20.28
N TRP A 684 -28.97 0.14 19.49
CA TRP A 684 -29.74 -1.02 19.92
C TRP A 684 -30.86 -0.71 20.94
N THR A 685 -31.28 0.55 21.07
CA THR A 685 -32.37 0.94 21.99
C THR A 685 -33.75 0.82 21.34
N GLU A 686 -33.83 0.98 20.03
CA GLU A 686 -35.08 0.89 19.26
C GLU A 686 -34.82 0.46 17.80
N ASN A 687 -35.86 0.48 16.96
CA ASN A 687 -35.73 0.22 15.52
C ASN A 687 -34.97 -1.08 15.15
N TYR A 688 -35.19 -2.20 15.85
CA TYR A 688 -34.44 -3.45 15.63
C TYR A 688 -34.45 -4.01 14.19
N ARG A 689 -35.31 -3.50 13.30
CA ARG A 689 -35.30 -3.83 11.86
C ARG A 689 -34.44 -2.89 11.00
N GLY A 690 -33.95 -1.80 11.58
CA GLY A 690 -33.28 -0.68 10.89
C GLY A 690 -32.03 -1.10 10.14
N PHE A 691 -31.34 -2.15 10.57
CA PHE A 691 -30.16 -2.67 9.87
C PHE A 691 -30.43 -3.13 8.43
N ALA A 692 -31.68 -3.44 8.07
CA ALA A 692 -32.06 -3.73 6.68
C ALA A 692 -31.68 -2.59 5.71
N ARG A 693 -31.59 -1.35 6.22
CA ARG A 693 -31.17 -0.17 5.46
C ARG A 693 -29.68 -0.15 5.09
N ALA A 694 -28.86 -1.08 5.61
CA ALA A 694 -27.48 -1.23 5.15
C ALA A 694 -27.39 -1.52 3.64
N SER A 695 -28.45 -2.08 3.03
CA SER A 695 -28.59 -2.18 1.57
C SER A 695 -28.50 -0.82 0.86
N GLU A 696 -29.08 0.25 1.42
CA GLU A 696 -28.93 1.62 0.90
C GLU A 696 -27.45 2.06 0.93
N THR A 697 -26.76 1.75 2.03
CA THR A 697 -25.33 2.02 2.17
C THR A 697 -24.52 1.26 1.11
N PHE A 698 -24.87 0.00 0.84
CA PHE A 698 -24.20 -0.79 -0.18
C PHE A 698 -24.35 -0.15 -1.57
N GLU A 699 -25.54 0.31 -1.93
CA GLU A 699 -25.81 0.97 -3.21
C GLU A 699 -25.02 2.28 -3.35
N LEU A 700 -25.10 3.17 -2.36
CA LEU A 700 -24.45 4.49 -2.36
C LEU A 700 -22.92 4.43 -2.40
N LEU A 701 -22.33 3.38 -1.80
CA LEU A 701 -20.88 3.15 -1.82
C LEU A 701 -20.41 2.31 -3.01
N GLY A 702 -21.36 1.77 -3.79
CA GLY A 702 -21.10 0.98 -4.99
C GLY A 702 -21.09 1.81 -6.27
N ALA A 703 -21.92 2.86 -6.35
CA ALA A 703 -22.05 3.73 -7.52
C ALA A 703 -22.53 5.15 -7.13
N PRO A 704 -22.22 6.21 -7.92
CA PRO A 704 -21.46 6.19 -9.17
C PRO A 704 -19.95 6.04 -8.98
N ARG A 705 -19.46 6.04 -7.74
CA ARG A 705 -18.07 5.71 -7.39
C ARG A 705 -18.07 4.48 -6.50
N ARG A 706 -17.21 3.51 -6.79
CA ARG A 706 -17.03 2.35 -5.91
C ARG A 706 -16.04 2.72 -4.81
N LEU A 707 -16.56 2.97 -3.61
CA LEU A 707 -15.79 3.47 -2.48
C LEU A 707 -15.46 2.38 -1.46
N LYS A 708 -16.32 1.36 -1.33
CA LYS A 708 -16.17 0.29 -0.33
C LYS A 708 -16.65 -1.05 -0.88
N PRO A 709 -16.14 -2.19 -0.40
CA PRO A 709 -16.81 -3.48 -0.60
C PRO A 709 -18.16 -3.53 0.13
N VAL A 710 -18.93 -4.58 -0.09
CA VAL A 710 -20.12 -4.90 0.71
C VAL A 710 -19.67 -5.57 2.02
N SER A 711 -20.24 -5.16 3.15
CA SER A 711 -19.90 -5.70 4.47
C SER A 711 -21.15 -5.85 5.31
N ILE A 712 -21.53 -7.10 5.62
CA ILE A 712 -22.56 -7.40 6.62
C ILE A 712 -21.85 -7.55 7.97
N TYR A 713 -21.76 -6.45 8.70
CA TYR A 713 -21.13 -6.38 10.01
C TYR A 713 -22.21 -6.24 11.09
N TYR A 714 -22.25 -7.12 12.08
CA TYR A 714 -23.20 -7.02 13.19
C TYR A 714 -22.68 -7.73 14.45
N HIS A 715 -23.44 -7.71 15.55
CA HIS A 715 -23.08 -8.36 16.80
C HIS A 715 -23.98 -9.55 17.13
N MET A 716 -23.57 -10.43 18.04
CA MET A 716 -24.35 -11.62 18.43
C MET A 716 -25.75 -11.28 18.95
N TYR A 717 -25.92 -10.16 19.66
CA TYR A 717 -27.24 -9.73 20.14
C TYR A 717 -28.26 -9.45 19.01
N SER A 718 -27.84 -9.31 17.75
CA SER A 718 -28.78 -9.27 16.62
C SER A 718 -29.64 -10.54 16.51
N GLY A 719 -29.25 -11.64 17.16
CA GLY A 719 -30.04 -12.86 17.27
C GLY A 719 -31.21 -12.79 18.27
N VAL A 720 -31.35 -11.70 19.03
CA VAL A 720 -32.33 -11.61 20.13
C VAL A 720 -33.76 -11.43 19.63
N TYR A 721 -34.00 -10.57 18.63
CA TYR A 721 -35.37 -10.23 18.21
C TYR A 721 -35.73 -10.81 16.83
N PRO A 722 -36.99 -11.23 16.61
CA PRO A 722 -37.46 -11.59 15.27
C PRO A 722 -37.27 -10.46 14.23
N ALA A 723 -37.37 -9.19 14.68
CA ALA A 723 -37.21 -8.02 13.81
C ALA A 723 -35.79 -7.86 13.27
N SER A 724 -34.77 -8.12 14.10
CA SER A 724 -33.36 -8.04 13.72
C SER A 724 -32.92 -9.23 12.88
N LEU A 725 -33.41 -10.43 13.19
CA LEU A 725 -33.25 -11.59 12.29
C LEU A 725 -33.88 -11.33 10.91
N GLY A 726 -35.07 -10.74 10.86
CA GLY A 726 -35.69 -10.36 9.60
C GLY A 726 -34.94 -9.26 8.83
N ALA A 727 -34.16 -8.42 9.51
CA ALA A 727 -33.25 -7.47 8.86
C ALA A 727 -32.03 -8.18 8.27
N LEU A 728 -31.45 -9.16 8.98
CA LEU A 728 -30.38 -9.99 8.45
C LEU A 728 -30.86 -10.78 7.23
N ASP A 729 -32.00 -11.46 7.31
CA ASP A 729 -32.59 -12.19 6.17
C ASP A 729 -32.70 -11.29 4.93
N HIS A 730 -33.14 -10.03 5.10
CA HIS A 730 -33.20 -9.06 4.02
C HIS A 730 -31.83 -8.76 3.39
N LEU A 731 -30.78 -8.58 4.20
CA LEU A 731 -29.44 -8.29 3.71
C LEU A 731 -28.80 -9.49 3.01
N TYR A 732 -28.97 -10.71 3.54
CA TYR A 732 -28.49 -11.93 2.87
C TYR A 732 -29.25 -12.16 1.55
N ASP A 733 -30.58 -11.97 1.52
CA ASP A 733 -31.36 -12.01 0.29
C ASP A 733 -30.91 -10.96 -0.74
N TRP A 734 -30.49 -9.78 -0.28
CA TRP A 734 -29.91 -8.76 -1.14
C TRP A 734 -28.58 -9.26 -1.72
N VAL A 735 -27.67 -9.81 -0.91
CA VAL A 735 -26.38 -10.36 -1.38
C VAL A 735 -26.57 -11.45 -2.42
N GLU A 736 -27.52 -12.38 -2.22
CA GLU A 736 -27.82 -13.46 -3.18
C GLU A 736 -28.32 -12.96 -4.55
N LYS A 737 -28.89 -11.74 -4.61
CA LYS A 737 -29.40 -11.14 -5.86
C LYS A 737 -28.36 -10.32 -6.62
N HIS A 738 -27.16 -10.14 -6.06
CA HIS A 738 -26.11 -9.32 -6.64
C HIS A 738 -24.89 -10.17 -7.03
N GLU A 739 -24.26 -9.81 -8.14
CA GLU A 739 -23.00 -10.43 -8.56
C GLU A 739 -21.85 -9.88 -7.70
N LEU A 740 -21.46 -10.64 -6.68
CA LEU A 740 -20.43 -10.28 -5.70
C LEU A 740 -19.42 -11.42 -5.57
N THR A 741 -18.17 -11.09 -5.22
CA THR A 741 -17.15 -12.08 -4.85
C THR A 741 -17.08 -12.20 -3.33
N PRO A 742 -17.53 -13.31 -2.74
CA PRO A 742 -17.43 -13.52 -1.31
C PRO A 742 -16.00 -13.82 -0.89
N LEU A 743 -15.56 -13.21 0.21
CA LEU A 743 -14.28 -13.45 0.86
C LEU A 743 -14.49 -13.62 2.36
N TYR A 744 -13.63 -14.41 3.00
CA TYR A 744 -13.43 -14.30 4.44
C TYR A 744 -12.87 -12.90 4.78
N LEU A 745 -13.10 -12.44 6.01
CA LEU A 745 -12.65 -11.11 6.40
C LEU A 745 -11.12 -11.02 6.41
N SER A 746 -10.41 -12.09 6.77
CA SER A 746 -8.94 -12.16 6.68
C SER A 746 -8.41 -11.92 5.27
N GLU A 747 -9.07 -12.45 4.25
CA GLU A 747 -8.70 -12.30 2.84
C GLU A 747 -8.87 -10.84 2.37
N TYR A 748 -9.95 -10.17 2.81
CA TYR A 748 -10.11 -8.73 2.60
C TYR A 748 -9.06 -7.93 3.39
N ALA A 749 -8.84 -8.25 4.66
CA ALA A 749 -7.89 -7.54 5.52
C ALA A 749 -6.45 -7.66 4.99
N HIS A 750 -6.10 -8.81 4.39
CA HIS A 750 -4.84 -9.01 3.69
C HIS A 750 -4.68 -8.05 2.50
N ARG A 751 -5.71 -7.90 1.66
CA ARG A 751 -5.71 -6.94 0.55
C ARG A 751 -5.60 -5.51 1.08
N ALA A 752 -6.48 -5.13 2.00
CA ALA A 752 -6.55 -3.80 2.59
C ALA A 752 -5.21 -3.37 3.21
N ARG A 753 -4.58 -4.20 4.06
CA ARG A 753 -3.32 -3.81 4.74
C ARG A 753 -2.16 -3.55 3.78
N THR A 754 -2.21 -4.08 2.55
CA THR A 754 -1.17 -3.89 1.53
C THR A 754 -1.46 -2.73 0.57
N LEU A 755 -2.62 -2.05 0.69
CA LEU A 755 -3.03 -0.97 -0.20
C LEU A 755 -1.98 0.15 -0.30
N TYR A 756 -1.47 0.59 0.85
CA TYR A 756 -0.47 1.67 0.94
C TYR A 756 0.95 1.18 0.60
N GLU A 757 1.14 -0.14 0.54
CA GLU A 757 2.40 -0.82 0.25
C GLU A 757 2.37 -1.53 -1.10
N THR A 758 1.49 -1.11 -2.01
CA THR A 758 1.51 -1.52 -3.41
C THR A 758 2.42 -0.58 -4.19
N GLY A 759 3.31 -1.10 -5.03
CA GLY A 759 4.22 -0.35 -5.89
C GLY A 759 3.57 -0.07 -7.23
N VAL A 760 3.69 1.16 -7.70
CA VAL A 760 3.36 1.56 -9.08
C VAL A 760 4.58 2.27 -9.63
N ALA A 761 5.07 1.81 -10.78
CA ALA A 761 6.30 2.27 -11.39
C ALA A 761 6.14 2.48 -12.90
N ARG A 762 7.07 3.27 -13.45
CA ARG A 762 7.27 3.48 -14.88
C ARG A 762 8.60 2.85 -15.30
N ALA A 763 8.71 2.49 -16.58
CA ALA A 763 10.00 2.22 -17.20
C ALA A 763 10.59 3.49 -17.82
N ILE A 764 11.87 3.43 -18.19
CA ILE A 764 12.51 4.52 -18.94
C ILE A 764 12.20 4.43 -20.44
N ASP A 765 12.01 3.24 -20.99
CA ASP A 765 11.95 2.94 -22.42
C ASP A 765 10.53 2.71 -22.97
N ASP A 766 9.54 2.51 -22.10
CA ASP A 766 8.14 2.32 -22.48
C ASP A 766 7.14 3.20 -21.67
N ASP A 767 5.87 3.12 -22.05
CA ASP A 767 4.74 3.78 -21.38
C ASP A 767 3.93 2.80 -20.51
N ASN A 768 4.48 1.64 -20.18
CA ASN A 768 3.81 0.62 -19.39
C ASN A 768 3.77 1.02 -17.92
N TRP A 769 2.89 0.35 -17.19
CA TRP A 769 2.82 0.44 -15.74
C TRP A 769 3.33 -0.86 -15.13
N HIS A 770 4.36 -0.77 -14.30
CA HIS A 770 4.83 -1.91 -13.52
C HIS A 770 4.21 -1.85 -12.14
N ILE A 771 3.44 -2.88 -11.82
CA ILE A 771 2.66 -2.97 -10.59
C ILE A 771 3.24 -4.08 -9.76
N THR A 772 3.52 -3.78 -8.48
CA THR A 772 3.98 -4.79 -7.53
C THR A 772 3.11 -4.77 -6.30
N SER A 773 2.45 -5.87 -5.96
CA SER A 773 1.64 -5.97 -4.75
C SER A 773 1.82 -7.32 -4.08
N THR A 774 1.79 -7.31 -2.75
CA THR A 774 1.82 -8.54 -1.94
C THR A 774 0.42 -9.01 -1.52
N GLY A 775 -0.62 -8.24 -1.84
CA GLY A 775 -1.99 -8.56 -1.42
C GLY A 775 -3.08 -8.01 -2.31
N VAL A 776 -2.98 -6.77 -2.82
CA VAL A 776 -3.98 -6.19 -3.73
C VAL A 776 -4.11 -7.02 -5.01
N LYS A 777 -5.34 -7.34 -5.39
CA LYS A 777 -5.67 -8.18 -6.56
C LYS A 777 -6.45 -7.45 -7.66
N SER A 778 -6.74 -6.16 -7.48
CA SER A 778 -7.49 -5.35 -8.43
C SER A 778 -6.84 -4.00 -8.67
N LEU A 779 -6.92 -3.50 -9.91
CA LEU A 779 -6.61 -2.11 -10.26
C LEU A 779 -7.80 -1.47 -10.96
N ARG A 780 -8.08 -0.20 -10.69
CA ARG A 780 -9.01 0.61 -11.47
C ARG A 780 -8.25 1.50 -12.44
N ILE A 781 -8.60 1.42 -13.72
CA ILE A 781 -8.12 2.32 -14.79
C ILE A 781 -9.29 3.11 -15.39
N ALA A 782 -8.99 4.12 -16.20
CA ALA A 782 -10.05 4.94 -16.82
C ALA A 782 -10.93 4.09 -17.76
N SER A 783 -12.22 4.42 -17.85
CA SER A 783 -13.19 3.64 -18.63
C SER A 783 -12.89 3.57 -20.14
N ASN A 784 -12.11 4.52 -20.67
CA ASN A 784 -11.69 4.58 -22.07
C ASN A 784 -10.35 3.87 -22.34
N GLN A 785 -9.76 3.22 -21.34
CA GLN A 785 -8.51 2.46 -21.46
C GLN A 785 -8.81 0.98 -21.34
N LEU A 786 -8.11 0.16 -22.13
CA LEU A 786 -8.19 -1.30 -22.09
C LEU A 786 -6.78 -1.89 -21.93
N PRO A 787 -6.63 -3.03 -21.23
CA PRO A 787 -5.41 -3.81 -21.28
C PRO A 787 -5.16 -4.33 -22.69
N ASP A 788 -3.93 -4.25 -23.17
CA ASP A 788 -3.52 -4.81 -24.45
C ASP A 788 -2.90 -6.21 -24.29
N GLY A 789 -2.40 -6.78 -25.39
CA GLY A 789 -1.82 -8.12 -25.43
C GLY A 789 -0.45 -8.27 -24.74
N ASP A 790 0.25 -7.16 -24.50
CA ASP A 790 1.60 -7.13 -23.89
C ASP A 790 1.52 -7.07 -22.35
N SER A 791 0.30 -7.00 -21.82
CA SER A 791 0.02 -7.06 -20.39
C SER A 791 0.35 -8.44 -19.79
N GLU A 792 1.13 -8.46 -18.70
CA GLU A 792 1.59 -9.66 -18.01
C GLU A 792 1.11 -9.73 -16.56
N GLY A 793 0.84 -10.94 -16.06
CA GLY A 793 0.37 -11.17 -14.69
C GLY A 793 -1.07 -10.68 -14.43
N ILE A 794 -1.85 -10.49 -15.51
CA ILE A 794 -3.25 -10.03 -15.49
C ILE A 794 -4.15 -11.13 -16.05
N ALA A 795 -5.26 -11.43 -15.36
CA ALA A 795 -6.23 -12.45 -15.80
C ALA A 795 -7.35 -11.90 -16.69
N GLY A 796 -7.69 -10.62 -16.52
CA GLY A 796 -8.79 -10.01 -17.28
C GLY A 796 -9.22 -8.67 -16.72
N PHE A 797 -10.34 -8.16 -17.24
CA PHE A 797 -10.93 -6.91 -16.78
C PHE A 797 -12.46 -6.92 -16.80
N THR A 798 -13.06 -6.03 -16.03
CA THR A 798 -14.52 -5.83 -15.98
C THR A 798 -14.85 -4.34 -15.98
N PRO A 799 -15.73 -3.85 -16.87
CA PRO A 799 -16.26 -2.50 -16.76
C PRO A 799 -17.02 -2.30 -15.44
N GLY A 800 -16.80 -1.17 -14.79
CA GLY A 800 -17.48 -0.79 -13.56
C GLY A 800 -17.98 0.66 -13.57
N PRO A 801 -18.51 1.15 -12.44
CA PRO A 801 -19.24 2.43 -12.36
C PRO A 801 -18.37 3.67 -12.63
N ASP A 802 -17.06 3.57 -12.41
CA ASP A 802 -16.09 4.68 -12.39
C ASP A 802 -14.73 4.30 -13.03
N GLY A 803 -14.71 3.23 -13.83
CA GLY A 803 -13.50 2.73 -14.48
C GLY A 803 -13.60 1.28 -14.93
N ASN A 804 -12.53 0.79 -15.56
CA ASN A 804 -12.35 -0.63 -15.83
C ASN A 804 -11.51 -1.25 -14.70
N TYR A 805 -11.93 -2.41 -14.19
CA TYR A 805 -11.32 -3.11 -13.07
C TYR A 805 -10.49 -4.28 -13.57
N ILE A 806 -9.18 -4.22 -13.40
CA ILE A 806 -8.18 -5.20 -13.85
C ILE A 806 -7.94 -6.23 -12.75
N THR A 807 -7.94 -7.52 -13.09
CA THR A 807 -7.66 -8.62 -12.15
C THR A 807 -6.18 -9.01 -12.19
N LEU A 808 -5.46 -8.78 -11.09
CA LEU A 808 -4.05 -9.15 -10.90
C LEU A 808 -3.93 -10.57 -10.32
N VAL A 809 -3.01 -11.36 -10.86
CA VAL A 809 -2.80 -12.75 -10.40
C VAL A 809 -1.38 -13.03 -9.91
N GLN A 810 -0.44 -12.11 -10.09
CA GLN A 810 0.96 -12.27 -9.70
C GLN A 810 1.42 -11.12 -8.79
N PRO A 811 2.48 -11.32 -7.97
CA PRO A 811 3.03 -10.23 -7.16
C PRO A 811 3.61 -9.09 -7.99
N ARG A 812 4.11 -9.38 -9.19
CA ARG A 812 4.60 -8.40 -10.16
C ARG A 812 3.80 -8.56 -11.45
N SER A 813 3.33 -7.45 -12.00
CA SER A 813 2.54 -7.39 -13.23
C SER A 813 3.01 -6.20 -14.08
N THR A 814 2.95 -6.36 -15.39
CA THR A 814 3.13 -5.28 -16.35
C THR A 814 1.77 -5.01 -16.98
N LEU A 815 1.30 -3.77 -16.87
CA LEU A 815 0.05 -3.33 -17.47
C LEU A 815 0.38 -2.38 -18.62
N SER A 816 0.20 -2.88 -19.83
CA SER A 816 0.25 -2.08 -21.04
C SER A 816 -1.18 -1.74 -21.48
N LEU A 817 -1.37 -0.50 -21.94
CA LEU A 817 -2.68 0.09 -22.13
C LEU A 817 -2.84 0.59 -23.56
N SER A 818 -3.95 0.21 -24.18
CA SER A 818 -4.38 0.78 -25.45
C SER A 818 -5.49 1.82 -25.25
N GLN A 819 -5.58 2.77 -26.19
CA GLN A 819 -6.70 3.73 -26.26
C GLN A 819 -7.55 3.46 -27.51
N GLY A 820 -8.86 3.71 -27.42
CA GLY A 820 -9.80 3.64 -28.55
C GLY A 820 -10.36 2.25 -28.84
N ASP A 821 -10.81 2.00 -30.08
CA ASP A 821 -11.52 0.79 -30.54
C ASP A 821 -10.62 -0.46 -30.70
N THR A 822 -9.50 -0.52 -29.97
CA THR A 822 -8.64 -1.71 -29.95
C THR A 822 -9.27 -2.80 -29.08
N ALA A 823 -9.23 -4.05 -29.53
CA ALA A 823 -9.76 -5.16 -28.74
C ALA A 823 -8.85 -5.43 -27.53
N ALA A 824 -9.47 -5.64 -26.36
CA ALA A 824 -8.73 -5.98 -25.14
C ALA A 824 -7.88 -7.25 -25.32
N PHE A 825 -6.70 -7.25 -24.70
CA PHE A 825 -5.72 -8.34 -24.77
C PHE A 825 -5.41 -8.82 -26.19
N SER A 826 -5.49 -7.94 -27.20
CA SER A 826 -5.28 -8.30 -28.61
C SER A 826 -6.15 -9.49 -29.07
N ASN A 827 -7.41 -9.54 -28.60
CA ASN A 827 -8.39 -10.63 -28.83
C ASN A 827 -8.08 -12.00 -28.18
N ARG A 828 -7.15 -12.07 -27.21
CA ARG A 828 -6.96 -13.29 -26.42
C ARG A 828 -8.12 -13.49 -25.43
N ALA A 829 -8.41 -14.75 -25.10
CA ALA A 829 -9.39 -15.08 -24.07
C ALA A 829 -8.97 -14.53 -22.69
N TYR A 830 -9.93 -13.97 -21.96
CA TYR A 830 -9.67 -13.35 -20.67
C TYR A 830 -10.82 -13.56 -19.68
N LEU A 831 -10.54 -13.36 -18.39
CA LEU A 831 -11.54 -13.36 -17.34
C LEU A 831 -12.42 -12.11 -17.44
N ALA A 832 -13.71 -12.30 -17.74
CA ALA A 832 -14.66 -11.20 -17.72
C ALA A 832 -15.13 -10.89 -16.29
N LYS A 833 -15.39 -11.92 -15.47
CA LYS A 833 -15.76 -11.82 -14.05
C LYS A 833 -15.86 -13.20 -13.38
N ALA A 834 -15.69 -13.27 -12.06
CA ALA A 834 -16.00 -14.47 -11.27
C ALA A 834 -16.42 -14.12 -9.84
N ASN A 835 -17.33 -14.89 -9.25
CA ASN A 835 -17.67 -14.83 -7.82
C ASN A 835 -16.67 -15.64 -6.95
N ALA A 836 -15.40 -15.66 -7.35
CA ALA A 836 -14.38 -16.53 -6.79
C ALA A 836 -12.97 -15.93 -7.00
N VAL A 837 -11.98 -16.36 -6.22
CA VAL A 837 -10.59 -15.87 -6.31
C VAL A 837 -9.84 -16.60 -7.41
N ILE A 838 -9.18 -15.87 -8.32
CA ILE A 838 -8.24 -16.48 -9.27
C ILE A 838 -6.86 -16.60 -8.64
N GLU A 839 -6.45 -17.83 -8.31
CA GLU A 839 -5.14 -18.10 -7.69
C GLU A 839 -4.02 -18.17 -8.74
N HIS A 840 -4.32 -18.73 -9.91
CA HIS A 840 -3.36 -18.91 -10.99
C HIS A 840 -4.02 -18.64 -12.34
N TRP A 841 -3.30 -17.98 -13.23
CA TRP A 841 -3.69 -17.71 -14.62
C TRP A 841 -2.44 -17.71 -15.49
N GLN A 842 -2.34 -18.65 -16.43
CA GLN A 842 -1.14 -18.83 -17.23
C GLN A 842 -1.46 -19.27 -18.66
N TRP A 843 -0.93 -18.51 -19.62
CA TRP A 843 -0.85 -18.91 -21.02
C TRP A 843 0.44 -19.70 -21.29
N GLN A 844 0.34 -20.77 -22.08
CA GLN A 844 1.46 -21.56 -22.61
C GLN A 844 1.20 -21.82 -24.08
N GLY A 845 1.70 -20.93 -24.96
CA GLY A 845 1.28 -20.88 -26.36
C GLY A 845 -0.25 -20.72 -26.45
N GLU A 846 -0.91 -21.64 -27.15
CA GLU A 846 -2.37 -21.64 -27.34
C GLU A 846 -3.15 -22.26 -26.17
N ARG A 847 -2.51 -22.63 -25.06
CA ARG A 847 -3.19 -23.22 -23.90
C ARG A 847 -3.31 -22.23 -22.76
N LEU A 848 -4.51 -22.09 -22.22
CA LEU A 848 -4.79 -21.31 -21.01
C LEU A 848 -5.08 -22.26 -19.84
N ARG A 849 -4.30 -22.15 -18.77
CA ARG A 849 -4.50 -22.87 -17.50
C ARG A 849 -4.81 -21.88 -16.40
N PHE A 850 -5.85 -22.17 -15.61
CA PHE A 850 -6.15 -21.37 -14.43
C PHE A 850 -6.69 -22.21 -13.27
N THR A 851 -6.50 -21.66 -12.07
CA THR A 851 -7.03 -22.22 -10.82
C THR A 851 -7.89 -21.18 -10.13
N VAL A 852 -9.09 -21.59 -9.71
CA VAL A 852 -10.06 -20.73 -9.05
C VAL A 852 -10.48 -21.32 -7.71
N LEU A 853 -10.54 -20.48 -6.68
CA LEU A 853 -11.02 -20.81 -5.34
C LEU A 853 -12.39 -20.16 -5.11
N ALA A 854 -13.43 -20.98 -5.03
CA ALA A 854 -14.79 -20.54 -4.74
C ALA A 854 -15.18 -20.90 -3.31
N HIS A 855 -15.58 -19.92 -2.50
CA HIS A 855 -16.07 -20.14 -1.13
C HIS A 855 -17.54 -20.60 -1.08
N ARG A 856 -18.26 -20.45 -2.19
CA ARG A 856 -19.64 -20.90 -2.42
C ARG A 856 -19.75 -21.55 -3.81
N ASP A 857 -20.97 -21.74 -4.30
CA ASP A 857 -21.21 -22.12 -5.68
C ASP A 857 -20.45 -21.19 -6.66
N LEU A 858 -19.81 -21.78 -7.66
CA LEU A 858 -18.97 -21.05 -8.62
C LEU A 858 -19.83 -20.57 -9.79
N GLN A 859 -19.62 -19.31 -10.18
CA GLN A 859 -19.98 -18.73 -11.46
C GLN A 859 -18.80 -17.87 -11.95
N LEU A 860 -18.21 -18.28 -13.07
CA LEU A 860 -17.09 -17.60 -13.72
C LEU A 860 -17.39 -17.41 -15.20
N THR A 861 -17.15 -16.21 -15.71
CA THR A 861 -17.36 -15.88 -17.12
C THR A 861 -16.04 -15.53 -17.80
N LEU A 862 -15.79 -16.16 -18.93
CA LEU A 862 -14.68 -15.87 -19.84
C LEU A 862 -15.22 -15.21 -21.10
N ASP A 863 -14.46 -14.27 -21.66
CA ASP A 863 -14.76 -13.61 -22.92
C ASP A 863 -13.63 -13.83 -23.93
N ASN A 864 -13.88 -13.54 -25.21
CA ASN A 864 -12.99 -13.87 -26.35
C ASN A 864 -12.66 -15.36 -26.47
N VAL A 865 -13.63 -16.22 -26.18
CA VAL A 865 -13.47 -17.68 -26.17
C VAL A 865 -14.03 -18.39 -27.41
N ALA A 866 -14.40 -17.65 -28.46
CA ALA A 866 -15.01 -18.23 -29.68
C ALA A 866 -14.17 -19.33 -30.34
N SER A 867 -12.84 -19.20 -30.36
CA SER A 867 -11.94 -20.22 -30.92
C SER A 867 -11.56 -21.31 -29.90
N CYS A 868 -11.85 -21.13 -28.62
CA CYS A 868 -11.41 -22.03 -27.56
C CYS A 868 -12.15 -23.37 -27.53
N GLN A 869 -11.49 -24.37 -26.95
CA GLN A 869 -11.99 -25.70 -26.65
C GLN A 869 -11.57 -26.10 -25.25
N VAL A 870 -12.45 -26.76 -24.49
CA VAL A 870 -12.08 -27.30 -23.17
C VAL A 870 -11.21 -28.53 -23.38
N ASN A 871 -10.00 -28.51 -22.81
CA ASN A 871 -9.10 -29.65 -22.85
C ASN A 871 -9.25 -30.51 -21.58
N LYS A 872 -9.28 -29.87 -20.40
CA LYS A 872 -9.38 -30.57 -19.11
C LYS A 872 -10.15 -29.74 -18.08
N LEU A 873 -11.00 -30.43 -17.31
CA LEU A 873 -11.66 -29.93 -16.11
C LEU A 873 -11.23 -30.82 -14.94
N SER A 874 -10.87 -30.23 -13.80
CA SER A 874 -10.45 -30.99 -12.61
C SER A 874 -11.58 -31.74 -11.93
N ASP A 875 -12.83 -31.29 -12.12
CA ASP A 875 -14.01 -31.83 -11.47
C ASP A 875 -15.13 -32.04 -12.50
N PRO A 876 -15.71 -33.26 -12.62
CA PRO A 876 -16.85 -33.52 -13.49
C PRO A 876 -18.12 -32.75 -13.11
N ALA A 877 -18.20 -32.15 -11.92
CA ALA A 877 -19.30 -31.28 -11.50
C ALA A 877 -19.28 -29.88 -12.14
N LEU A 878 -18.19 -29.51 -12.83
CA LEU A 878 -18.13 -28.26 -13.58
C LEU A 878 -19.01 -28.34 -14.82
N THR A 879 -19.96 -27.42 -14.92
CA THR A 879 -20.81 -27.24 -16.11
C THR A 879 -20.35 -26.01 -16.90
N LEU A 880 -20.45 -26.10 -18.23
CA LEU A 880 -20.05 -25.03 -19.14
C LEU A 880 -21.23 -24.63 -20.02
N ASP A 881 -21.65 -23.38 -19.90
CA ASP A 881 -22.59 -22.74 -20.82
C ASP A 881 -21.80 -21.95 -21.88
N LYS A 882 -22.04 -22.25 -23.16
CA LYS A 882 -21.28 -21.71 -24.29
C LYS A 882 -22.16 -20.78 -25.12
N ALA A 883 -21.94 -19.47 -24.99
CA ALA A 883 -22.36 -18.50 -26.01
C ALA A 883 -21.23 -18.30 -27.04
N ALA A 884 -21.54 -17.61 -28.15
CA ALA A 884 -20.67 -17.55 -29.33
C ALA A 884 -19.24 -17.03 -29.04
N ASN A 885 -19.07 -16.03 -28.17
CA ASN A 885 -17.76 -15.49 -27.78
C ASN A 885 -17.54 -15.43 -26.26
N GLN A 886 -18.51 -15.87 -25.47
CA GLN A 886 -18.50 -15.79 -24.02
C GLN A 886 -18.92 -17.13 -23.43
N TRP A 887 -18.16 -17.65 -22.47
CA TRP A 887 -18.49 -18.90 -21.77
C TRP A 887 -18.69 -18.64 -20.29
N THR A 888 -19.64 -19.36 -19.69
CA THR A 888 -19.85 -19.34 -18.23
C THR A 888 -19.60 -20.74 -17.65
N ILE A 889 -18.63 -20.84 -16.74
CA ILE A 889 -18.30 -22.03 -15.96
C ILE A 889 -19.03 -21.96 -14.63
N ARG A 890 -19.71 -23.05 -14.26
CA ARG A 890 -20.47 -23.13 -13.00
C ARG A 890 -20.15 -24.41 -12.21
N SER A 891 -20.23 -24.33 -10.89
CA SER A 891 -20.28 -25.48 -9.99
C SER A 891 -21.26 -25.20 -8.85
N SER A 892 -22.05 -26.18 -8.42
CA SER A 892 -22.96 -26.03 -7.28
C SER A 892 -22.28 -26.18 -5.92
N LYS A 893 -20.96 -26.33 -5.90
CA LYS A 893 -20.17 -26.56 -4.67
C LYS A 893 -19.08 -25.50 -4.53
N ARG A 894 -18.72 -25.22 -3.29
CA ARG A 894 -17.45 -24.56 -2.96
C ARG A 894 -16.27 -25.47 -3.25
N GLY A 895 -15.11 -24.90 -3.52
CA GLY A 895 -13.89 -25.66 -3.73
C GLY A 895 -12.85 -24.95 -4.59
N ARG A 896 -11.73 -25.65 -4.78
CA ARG A 896 -10.67 -25.25 -5.70
C ARG A 896 -10.82 -26.03 -7.00
N TYR A 897 -10.90 -25.32 -8.12
CA TYR A 897 -11.11 -25.90 -9.44
C TYR A 897 -9.94 -25.54 -10.37
N HIS A 898 -9.52 -26.50 -11.18
CA HIS A 898 -8.50 -26.30 -12.22
C HIS A 898 -9.12 -26.51 -13.60
N VAL A 899 -8.86 -25.57 -14.50
CA VAL A 899 -9.40 -25.57 -15.86
C VAL A 899 -8.24 -25.40 -16.84
N GLU A 900 -8.27 -26.18 -17.91
CA GLU A 900 -7.37 -26.04 -19.05
C GLU A 900 -8.19 -25.90 -20.34
N LEU A 901 -7.95 -24.80 -21.06
CA LEU A 901 -8.52 -24.50 -22.36
C LEU A 901 -7.43 -24.54 -23.43
N HIS A 902 -7.81 -24.92 -24.64
CA HIS A 902 -7.01 -24.82 -25.85
C HIS A 902 -7.67 -23.80 -26.78
N CYS A 903 -6.98 -22.72 -27.09
CA CYS A 903 -7.47 -21.58 -27.87
C CYS A 903 -6.58 -21.34 -29.09
N PRO A 904 -6.82 -22.06 -30.21
CA PRO A 904 -6.09 -21.91 -31.45
C PRO A 904 -6.06 -20.46 -31.94
N GLY A 905 -4.90 -20.01 -32.41
CA GLY A 905 -4.66 -18.66 -32.91
C GLY A 905 -4.56 -17.58 -31.83
N GLN A 906 -4.63 -17.93 -30.54
CA GLN A 906 -4.51 -17.00 -29.41
C GLN A 906 -3.21 -17.19 -28.62
N GLY A 907 -2.27 -18.00 -29.11
CA GLY A 907 -0.94 -18.16 -28.54
C GLY A 907 0.05 -17.15 -29.12
N GLN A 908 0.72 -16.40 -28.25
CA GLN A 908 2.00 -15.79 -28.55
C GLN A 908 3.11 -16.71 -28.02
#